data_AF-A0A2E8BBP9-F1
#
_entry.id   AF-A0A2E8BBP9-F1
#
_cell.length_a   1.000
_cell.length_b   1.000
_cell.length_c   1.000
_cell.angle_alpha   90.00
_cell.angle_beta   90.00
_cell.angle_gamma   90.00
#
_symmetry.space_group_name_H-M   'P 1'
#
loop_
_entity.id
_entity.type
_entity.pdbx_description
1 polymer ?
#
loop_
_entity_poly.entity_id
_entity_poly.type
_entity_poly.pdbx_seq_one_letter_code
_entity_poly.pdbx_strand_id
1 'polypeptide(L)'
;MEELRNRLITTLLVVLLLCALPLQISVQADGPENVQFVGLNALTYSGADESGAFTSNSTIRQGDHLILEIPIENTGETPQVVSIVLNVSQASWNETVYFADITIDALTTHVVNYFSSSRVVEGLLNVEMSINNTSAELVDSVEVGPPPLPSVDLSIELVTQSFASGDLIQFNLTSSNENGERPFDGHLRCDFLGEQVYNSSLGLDVEQNQSNLFDIYARPGVLECQLGGDRNQSDETLVTFSLEGLASAVFDEAGSSGLSISGGPWHVGDGVQASFILKNQGDASGTAQLRIVNGDNEHVSEDLVLDPGAAGELEIEVSDLDAGVHNLSWSVVSQDGLVLAGLEGISTLTIRTPQAMFADVDAQVDATGVTLHWNVSISDGLDREVKLRYGYRVSGTDTFVNEQIVTLGSGTVAGQTTLGQIPGNTVVLRMEPIGWSSTSSSYIASSSYESVLAAYSLSIDSIPLPKQPLQGQDVTVTVSLQNTGPVQGPVGELYLMDSSGRILAETSTEALQSTSSRNLDFTFAAPYTNELLLNVEWRFADTILEGEQSFLLEPVELEDKPFEVPFVAIGGGLAAACFVILILHLRRGAPSEQPGSSRPSKQKKSKPTVEKNEPEPVEKTCPSCSRTLRIPGDYSGTVRCPDCSEKFQVEAEETFDIDDELDSIEEVEPLEKTVEEKVEISCPECPSNLRVPSDYKGSVRCPQCSVVFSVIKN
;
A
#
# COMPACT_ATOMS: atom_id res chain seq x y z
N MET A 1 -39.19 83.33 22.93
CA MET A 1 -40.13 83.58 24.06
C MET A 1 -40.78 82.29 24.56
N GLU A 2 -41.01 81.26 23.72
CA GLU A 2 -41.47 79.94 24.20
C GLU A 2 -40.42 79.17 25.04
N GLU A 3 -39.15 79.11 24.61
CA GLU A 3 -38.14 78.22 25.23
C GLU A 3 -37.72 78.58 26.66
N LEU A 4 -37.72 79.87 27.03
CA LEU A 4 -37.40 80.29 28.40
C LEU A 4 -38.49 79.86 29.40
N ARG A 5 -39.75 79.71 28.93
CA ARG A 5 -40.89 79.33 29.77
C ARG A 5 -40.86 77.85 30.14
N ASN A 6 -40.44 76.98 29.21
CA ASN A 6 -40.36 75.53 29.48
C ASN A 6 -39.20 75.15 30.41
N ARG A 7 -38.03 75.81 30.31
CA ARG A 7 -36.92 75.53 31.24
C ARG A 7 -37.23 75.91 32.69
N LEU A 8 -37.94 77.03 32.91
CA LEU A 8 -38.28 77.47 34.28
C LEU A 8 -39.22 76.47 34.97
N ILE A 9 -40.20 75.93 34.23
CA ILE A 9 -41.21 74.99 34.74
C ILE A 9 -40.58 73.64 35.09
N THR A 10 -39.67 73.10 34.27
CA THR A 10 -38.98 71.84 34.60
C THR A 10 -38.02 71.99 35.76
N THR A 11 -37.28 73.10 35.88
CA THR A 11 -36.44 73.32 37.09
C THR A 11 -37.26 73.48 38.36
N LEU A 12 -38.44 74.13 38.29
CA LEU A 12 -39.29 74.29 39.48
C LEU A 12 -39.90 72.95 39.93
N LEU A 13 -40.32 72.10 38.99
CA LEU A 13 -40.86 70.77 39.28
C LEU A 13 -39.82 69.81 39.87
N VAL A 14 -38.57 69.84 39.39
CA VAL A 14 -37.49 69.02 39.94
C VAL A 14 -37.12 69.47 41.37
N VAL A 15 -37.09 70.78 41.63
CA VAL A 15 -36.87 71.30 42.99
C VAL A 15 -38.06 71.00 43.93
N LEU A 16 -39.30 71.04 43.44
CA LEU A 16 -40.48 70.68 44.24
C LEU A 16 -40.59 69.17 44.53
N LEU A 17 -40.10 68.28 43.64
CA LEU A 17 -39.98 66.85 43.96
C LEU A 17 -38.82 66.57 44.93
N LEU A 18 -37.68 67.25 44.80
CA LEU A 18 -36.55 67.10 45.72
C LEU A 18 -36.85 67.62 47.14
N CYS A 19 -37.75 68.61 47.28
CA CYS A 19 -38.23 69.10 48.57
C CYS A 19 -39.48 68.36 49.11
N ALA A 20 -39.95 67.31 48.43
CA ALA A 20 -41.05 66.46 48.88
C ALA A 20 -40.58 65.17 49.57
N LEU A 21 -39.50 65.25 50.34
CA LEU A 21 -39.26 64.29 51.42
C LEU A 21 -40.46 64.39 52.38
N PRO A 22 -41.15 63.28 52.72
CA PRO A 22 -41.96 63.30 53.92
C PRO A 22 -41.01 63.54 55.08
N LEU A 23 -41.15 64.69 55.77
CA LEU A 23 -40.72 64.76 57.16
C LEU A 23 -41.60 63.78 57.93
N GLN A 24 -41.15 62.51 57.98
CA GLN A 24 -41.47 61.66 59.10
C GLN A 24 -40.89 62.37 60.31
N ILE A 25 -41.76 63.10 61.01
CA ILE A 25 -41.52 63.45 62.40
C ILE A 25 -41.47 62.11 63.12
N SER A 26 -40.27 61.57 63.30
CA SER A 26 -40.01 60.52 64.26
C SER A 26 -40.44 61.08 65.61
N VAL A 27 -41.61 60.67 66.07
CA VAL A 27 -41.96 60.79 67.47
C VAL A 27 -41.02 59.82 68.18
N GLN A 28 -39.84 60.30 68.57
CA GLN A 28 -39.02 59.64 69.56
C GLN A 28 -39.88 59.55 70.82
N ALA A 29 -40.47 58.39 71.04
CA ALA A 29 -40.88 57.99 72.36
C ALA A 29 -39.60 57.95 73.20
N ASP A 30 -39.56 58.73 74.28
CA ASP A 30 -38.49 58.61 75.27
C ASP A 30 -38.47 57.17 75.80
N GLY A 31 -37.28 56.62 75.94
CA GLY A 31 -37.08 55.29 76.53
C GLY A 31 -37.64 55.23 77.97
N PRO A 32 -37.95 54.04 78.49
CA PRO A 32 -38.20 53.91 79.92
C PRO A 32 -36.96 54.38 80.70
N GLU A 33 -37.06 55.51 81.43
CA GLU A 33 -35.92 56.20 82.08
C GLU A 33 -35.05 55.31 83.00
N ASN A 34 -35.58 54.16 83.43
CA ASN A 34 -34.96 53.25 84.39
C ASN A 34 -34.67 51.85 83.84
N VAL A 35 -34.94 51.54 82.56
CA VAL A 35 -34.68 50.20 81.99
C VAL A 35 -33.75 50.30 80.78
N GLN A 36 -32.65 49.57 80.82
CA GLN A 36 -31.61 49.60 79.78
C GLN A 36 -30.99 48.23 79.54
N PHE A 37 -30.37 48.04 78.37
CA PHE A 37 -29.46 46.93 78.13
C PHE A 37 -28.20 47.10 78.98
N VAL A 38 -27.67 46.00 79.55
CA VAL A 38 -26.46 46.04 80.39
C VAL A 38 -25.20 46.43 79.58
N GLY A 39 -25.24 46.26 78.25
CA GLY A 39 -24.23 46.71 77.29
C GLY A 39 -23.71 45.61 76.38
N LEU A 40 -22.98 45.97 75.31
CA LEU A 40 -22.46 45.04 74.29
C LEU A 40 -21.67 43.87 74.91
N ASN A 41 -20.75 44.17 75.84
CA ASN A 41 -19.90 43.17 76.50
C ASN A 41 -20.66 42.18 77.40
N ALA A 42 -21.98 42.32 77.54
CA ALA A 42 -22.84 41.43 78.32
C ALA A 42 -23.72 40.52 77.42
N LEU A 43 -23.68 40.68 76.09
CA LEU A 43 -24.36 39.79 75.16
C LEU A 43 -23.61 38.45 75.04
N THR A 44 -24.31 37.33 75.27
CA THR A 44 -23.74 36.00 75.04
C THR A 44 -24.21 35.45 73.70
N TYR A 45 -23.26 35.11 72.83
CA TYR A 45 -23.47 34.52 71.52
C TYR A 45 -23.05 33.05 71.53
N SER A 46 -23.93 32.12 71.17
CA SER A 46 -23.65 30.67 71.20
C SER A 46 -24.31 29.92 70.05
N GLY A 47 -23.57 28.97 69.45
CA GLY A 47 -24.10 27.99 68.50
C GLY A 47 -24.87 26.87 69.18
N ALA A 48 -26.00 26.46 68.61
CA ALA A 48 -26.87 25.40 69.11
C ALA A 48 -27.49 24.55 67.99
N ASP A 49 -27.94 23.35 68.35
CA ASP A 49 -28.65 22.45 67.43
C ASP A 49 -30.15 22.78 67.34
N GLU A 50 -30.88 22.04 66.51
CA GLU A 50 -32.34 22.20 66.31
C GLU A 50 -33.16 21.95 67.60
N SER A 51 -32.57 21.32 68.63
CA SER A 51 -33.18 21.11 69.94
C SER A 51 -32.82 22.17 70.99
N GLY A 52 -31.95 23.14 70.64
CA GLY A 52 -31.45 24.17 71.53
C GLY A 52 -30.28 23.72 72.43
N ALA A 53 -29.63 22.59 72.14
CA ALA A 53 -28.43 22.17 72.84
C ALA A 53 -27.17 22.79 72.19
N PHE A 54 -26.23 23.29 72.99
CA PHE A 54 -25.02 23.94 72.48
C PHE A 54 -24.15 22.98 71.65
N THR A 55 -23.75 23.40 70.44
CA THR A 55 -22.99 22.57 69.48
C THR A 55 -21.48 22.65 69.67
N SER A 56 -20.97 23.73 70.28
CA SER A 56 -19.54 23.96 70.46
C SER A 56 -19.22 24.65 71.80
N ASN A 57 -17.93 24.76 72.11
CA ASN A 57 -17.44 25.56 73.24
C ASN A 57 -17.43 27.05 72.87
N SER A 58 -18.63 27.66 72.84
CA SER A 58 -18.92 29.09 72.65
C SER A 58 -18.51 29.77 71.32
N THR A 59 -18.33 29.03 70.22
CA THR A 59 -18.14 29.62 68.88
C THR A 59 -19.31 29.28 67.96
N ILE A 60 -19.87 30.27 67.28
CA ILE A 60 -20.94 30.04 66.30
C ILE A 60 -20.32 29.66 64.96
N ARG A 61 -20.81 28.57 64.35
CA ARG A 61 -20.36 28.08 63.04
C ARG A 61 -21.53 27.97 62.06
N GLN A 62 -21.22 28.01 60.77
CA GLN A 62 -22.22 27.78 59.73
C GLN A 62 -22.97 26.46 59.94
N GLY A 63 -24.29 26.53 59.93
CA GLY A 63 -25.18 25.39 60.14
C GLY A 63 -25.71 25.23 61.57
N ASP A 64 -25.17 25.98 62.54
CA ASP A 64 -25.75 26.13 63.88
C ASP A 64 -27.02 27.00 63.83
N HIS A 65 -27.89 26.87 64.84
CA HIS A 65 -28.82 27.90 65.27
C HIS A 65 -28.12 28.85 66.25
N LEU A 66 -28.53 30.12 66.26
CA LEU A 66 -28.02 31.12 67.20
C LEU A 66 -28.86 31.12 68.48
N ILE A 67 -28.21 30.91 69.62
CA ILE A 67 -28.69 31.38 70.93
C ILE A 67 -28.04 32.72 71.23
N LEU A 68 -28.87 33.73 71.51
CA LEU A 68 -28.45 35.05 71.99
C LEU A 68 -29.08 35.33 73.35
N GLU A 69 -28.25 35.54 74.36
CA GLU A 69 -28.68 35.95 75.69
C GLU A 69 -28.53 37.48 75.84
N ILE A 70 -29.64 38.16 76.13
CA ILE A 70 -29.72 39.62 76.20
C ILE A 70 -30.05 40.04 77.65
N PRO A 71 -29.06 40.46 78.46
CA PRO A 71 -29.30 40.95 79.82
C PRO A 71 -29.77 42.41 79.82
N ILE A 72 -30.84 42.65 80.56
CA ILE A 72 -31.56 43.93 80.64
C ILE A 72 -31.78 44.24 82.11
N GLU A 73 -31.39 45.43 82.54
CA GLU A 73 -31.48 45.85 83.94
C GLU A 73 -32.54 46.94 84.14
N ASN A 74 -33.26 46.82 85.26
CA ASN A 74 -34.11 47.87 85.80
C ASN A 74 -33.38 48.55 86.96
N THR A 75 -32.86 49.75 86.72
CA THR A 75 -32.16 50.59 87.71
C THR A 75 -33.12 51.34 88.64
N GLY A 76 -34.42 51.25 88.41
CA GLY A 76 -35.47 51.93 89.16
C GLY A 76 -35.97 51.17 90.39
N GLU A 77 -36.59 51.91 91.32
CA GLU A 77 -37.14 51.37 92.58
C GLU A 77 -38.52 50.69 92.43
N THR A 78 -39.08 50.60 91.22
CA THR A 78 -40.37 49.94 90.95
C THR A 78 -40.27 48.97 89.79
N PRO A 79 -40.99 47.82 89.81
CA PRO A 79 -41.05 46.92 88.67
C PRO A 79 -41.57 47.63 87.42
N GLN A 80 -40.94 47.36 86.28
CA GLN A 80 -41.28 47.95 84.98
C GLN A 80 -41.74 46.87 84.01
N VAL A 81 -42.64 47.23 83.09
CA VAL A 81 -43.06 46.35 81.99
C VAL A 81 -42.55 46.96 80.69
N VAL A 82 -41.79 46.17 79.93
CA VAL A 82 -41.18 46.60 78.67
C VAL A 82 -41.43 45.60 77.55
N SER A 83 -41.34 46.09 76.32
CA SER A 83 -41.26 45.29 75.11
C SER A 83 -39.88 45.49 74.46
N ILE A 84 -39.42 44.48 73.73
CA ILE A 84 -38.14 44.51 73.01
C ILE A 84 -38.40 44.10 71.57
N VAL A 85 -37.82 44.85 70.64
CA VAL A 85 -37.70 44.46 69.23
C VAL A 85 -36.26 44.01 69.02
N LEU A 86 -36.06 42.82 68.48
CA LEU A 86 -34.75 42.26 68.13
C LEU A 86 -34.74 41.98 66.63
N ASN A 87 -33.84 42.61 65.88
CA ASN A 87 -33.53 42.34 64.48
C ASN A 87 -32.21 41.57 64.41
N VAL A 88 -32.23 40.36 63.85
CA VAL A 88 -31.02 39.57 63.57
C VAL A 88 -30.91 39.40 62.07
N SER A 89 -29.78 39.79 61.47
CA SER A 89 -29.61 39.77 60.02
C SER A 89 -28.23 39.29 59.55
N GLN A 90 -28.25 38.50 58.48
CA GLN A 90 -27.12 38.09 57.66
C GLN A 90 -27.44 38.36 56.19
N ALA A 91 -26.46 38.19 55.29
CA ALA A 91 -26.64 38.44 53.87
C ALA A 91 -27.78 37.63 53.20
N SER A 92 -28.11 36.45 53.74
CA SER A 92 -29.12 35.52 53.22
C SER A 92 -30.47 35.54 53.94
N TRP A 93 -30.56 36.16 55.13
CA TRP A 93 -31.70 36.00 56.04
C TRP A 93 -31.80 37.16 57.04
N ASN A 94 -33.02 37.53 57.42
CA ASN A 94 -33.32 38.51 58.46
C ASN A 94 -34.55 38.03 59.26
N GLU A 95 -34.46 38.10 60.58
CA GLU A 95 -35.54 37.77 61.51
C GLU A 95 -35.75 38.92 62.51
N THR A 96 -37.00 39.38 62.62
CA THR A 96 -37.44 40.31 63.67
C THR A 96 -38.28 39.59 64.70
N VAL A 97 -37.85 39.60 65.97
CA VAL A 97 -38.58 39.04 67.11
C VAL A 97 -39.10 40.15 68.02
N TYR A 98 -40.34 39.99 68.48
CA TYR A 98 -40.99 40.90 69.41
C TYR A 98 -41.21 40.18 70.74
N PHE A 99 -40.48 40.59 71.78
CA PHE A 99 -40.75 40.17 73.14
C PHE A 99 -41.66 41.20 73.80
N ALA A 100 -42.90 40.83 74.10
CA ALA A 100 -43.90 41.73 74.68
C ALA A 100 -44.11 41.46 76.18
N ASP A 101 -44.54 42.50 76.91
CA ASP A 101 -44.98 42.45 78.32
C ASP A 101 -43.97 41.82 79.30
N ILE A 102 -42.66 41.99 79.06
CA ILE A 102 -41.61 41.52 79.98
C ILE A 102 -41.65 42.38 81.24
N THR A 103 -41.90 41.74 82.38
CA THR A 103 -41.85 42.40 83.70
C THR A 103 -40.46 42.23 84.32
N ILE A 104 -39.79 43.34 84.63
CA ILE A 104 -38.47 43.37 85.27
C ILE A 104 -38.60 44.01 86.64
N ASP A 105 -38.28 43.25 87.69
CA ASP A 105 -38.36 43.71 89.08
C ASP A 105 -37.37 44.85 89.38
N ALA A 106 -37.71 45.68 90.36
CA ALA A 106 -36.90 46.82 90.80
C ALA A 106 -35.49 46.40 91.21
N LEU A 107 -34.46 47.09 90.70
CA LEU A 107 -33.04 46.83 90.98
C LEU A 107 -32.58 45.41 90.62
N THR A 108 -33.12 44.83 89.54
CA THR A 108 -32.76 43.50 89.04
C THR A 108 -32.37 43.49 87.56
N THR A 109 -31.67 42.43 87.15
CA THR A 109 -31.37 42.10 85.75
C THR A 109 -32.20 40.91 85.32
N HIS A 110 -32.91 41.02 84.20
CA HIS A 110 -33.60 39.93 83.52
C HIS A 110 -32.83 39.60 82.23
N VAL A 111 -32.60 38.31 81.96
CA VAL A 111 -32.01 37.85 80.69
C VAL A 111 -33.14 37.41 79.75
N VAL A 112 -33.14 37.87 78.51
CA VAL A 112 -34.04 37.43 77.45
C VAL A 112 -33.26 36.57 76.48
N ASN A 113 -33.75 35.35 76.22
CA ASN A 113 -33.09 34.39 75.35
C ASN A 113 -33.80 34.35 74.00
N TYR A 114 -33.05 34.66 72.94
CA TYR A 114 -33.46 34.45 71.56
C TYR A 114 -32.85 33.14 71.03
N PHE A 115 -33.63 32.41 70.24
CA PHE A 115 -33.21 31.23 69.49
C PHE A 115 -33.63 31.41 68.03
N SER A 116 -32.69 31.34 67.09
CA SER A 116 -32.99 31.64 65.68
C SER A 116 -33.86 30.58 65.01
N SER A 117 -34.84 31.04 64.22
CA SER A 117 -35.67 30.11 63.41
C SER A 117 -34.90 29.47 62.25
N SER A 118 -33.79 30.09 61.83
CA SER A 118 -32.93 29.63 60.73
C SER A 118 -31.51 29.36 61.21
N ARG A 119 -30.83 28.47 60.49
CA ARG A 119 -29.40 28.22 60.69
C ARG A 119 -28.58 29.40 60.18
N VAL A 120 -27.54 29.78 60.90
CA VAL A 120 -26.62 30.84 60.48
C VAL A 120 -25.70 30.38 59.35
N VAL A 121 -25.25 31.33 58.54
CA VAL A 121 -24.26 31.14 57.47
C VAL A 121 -22.92 31.76 57.88
N GLU A 122 -21.83 31.31 57.27
CA GLU A 122 -20.48 31.85 57.49
C GLU A 122 -20.40 33.36 57.14
N GLY A 123 -19.64 34.12 57.94
CA GLY A 123 -19.46 35.56 57.80
C GLY A 123 -20.18 36.39 58.86
N LEU A 124 -20.33 37.69 58.59
CA LEU A 124 -20.82 38.65 59.60
C LEU A 124 -22.32 38.52 59.85
N LEU A 125 -22.70 38.37 61.12
CA LEU A 125 -24.06 38.41 61.65
C LEU A 125 -24.26 39.70 62.43
N ASN A 126 -25.24 40.51 62.02
CA ASN A 126 -25.57 41.78 62.66
C ASN A 126 -26.79 41.61 63.56
N VAL A 127 -26.74 42.23 64.74
CA VAL A 127 -27.84 42.28 65.70
C VAL A 127 -28.15 43.74 66.02
N GLU A 128 -29.42 44.10 65.96
CA GLU A 128 -29.95 45.39 66.38
C GLU A 128 -31.14 45.15 67.31
N MET A 129 -31.19 45.83 68.45
CA MET A 129 -32.25 45.65 69.43
C MET A 129 -32.68 46.98 70.05
N SER A 130 -33.99 47.17 70.27
CA SER A 130 -34.56 48.38 70.86
C SER A 130 -35.62 48.07 71.92
N ILE A 131 -35.68 48.91 72.95
CA ILE A 131 -36.69 48.82 74.02
C ILE A 131 -37.89 49.70 73.63
N ASN A 132 -39.11 49.17 73.73
CA ASN A 132 -40.38 49.84 73.45
C ASN A 132 -40.46 50.53 72.06
N ASN A 133 -39.69 50.05 71.08
CA ASN A 133 -39.54 50.68 69.76
C ASN A 133 -39.12 52.17 69.85
N THR A 134 -38.30 52.49 70.86
CA THR A 134 -37.69 53.81 71.09
C THR A 134 -36.30 53.87 70.48
N SER A 135 -35.70 55.07 70.39
CA SER A 135 -34.33 55.25 69.90
C SER A 135 -33.23 54.75 70.85
N ALA A 136 -33.58 53.99 71.89
CA ALA A 136 -32.62 53.26 72.73
C ALA A 136 -32.23 51.95 72.02
N GLU A 137 -31.47 52.11 70.93
CA GLU A 137 -30.98 51.02 70.07
C GLU A 137 -29.58 50.56 70.53
N LEU A 138 -29.41 49.24 70.67
CA LEU A 138 -28.11 48.59 70.83
C LEU A 138 -27.82 47.79 69.56
N VAL A 139 -26.67 48.02 68.95
CA VAL A 139 -26.25 47.37 67.70
C VAL A 139 -24.90 46.68 67.91
N ASP A 140 -24.81 45.41 67.52
CA ASP A 140 -23.62 44.58 67.62
C ASP A 140 -23.45 43.72 66.36
N SER A 141 -22.27 43.12 66.19
CA SER A 141 -22.00 42.18 65.10
C SER A 141 -20.99 41.10 65.50
N VAL A 142 -21.30 39.85 65.21
CA VAL A 142 -20.45 38.67 65.48
C VAL A 142 -20.06 37.97 64.18
N GLU A 143 -18.85 37.43 64.12
CA GLU A 143 -18.38 36.63 62.99
C GLU A 143 -18.76 35.15 63.19
N VAL A 144 -19.50 34.59 62.23
CA VAL A 144 -19.85 33.17 62.20
C VAL A 144 -18.76 32.43 61.43
N GLY A 145 -18.12 31.46 62.08
CA GLY A 145 -17.05 30.67 61.49
C GLY A 145 -17.54 29.69 60.41
N PRO A 146 -16.59 29.11 59.63
CA PRO A 146 -16.91 28.06 58.68
C PRO A 146 -17.58 26.84 59.38
N PRO A 147 -18.26 25.96 58.62
CA PRO A 147 -18.64 24.65 59.15
C PRO A 147 -17.36 23.87 59.50
N PRO A 148 -17.42 22.77 60.29
CA PRO A 148 -16.26 21.91 60.49
C PRO A 148 -15.62 21.51 59.16
N LEU A 149 -14.29 21.64 59.04
CA LEU A 149 -13.53 21.37 57.81
C LEU A 149 -12.50 20.24 58.01
N PRO A 150 -12.19 19.46 56.97
CA PRO A 150 -11.00 18.62 56.95
C PRO A 150 -9.73 19.49 56.92
N SER A 151 -8.60 18.91 57.33
CA SER A 151 -7.27 19.54 57.34
C SER A 151 -6.27 18.58 56.71
N VAL A 152 -6.36 18.41 55.39
CA VAL A 152 -5.50 17.46 54.66
C VAL A 152 -4.21 18.13 54.23
N ASP A 153 -3.09 17.65 54.75
CA ASP A 153 -1.74 18.07 54.37
C ASP A 153 -1.16 17.08 53.33
N LEU A 154 -0.48 17.57 52.29
CA LEU A 154 0.20 16.76 51.28
C LEU A 154 1.73 16.80 51.44
N SER A 155 2.37 15.63 51.37
CA SER A 155 3.83 15.51 51.31
C SER A 155 4.24 14.50 50.25
N ILE A 156 5.32 14.78 49.51
CA ILE A 156 5.85 13.91 48.46
C ILE A 156 7.32 13.60 48.70
N GLU A 157 7.69 12.33 48.52
CA GLU A 157 9.05 11.84 48.65
C GLU A 157 9.41 10.95 47.45
N LEU A 158 10.61 11.12 46.91
CA LEU A 158 11.15 10.23 45.88
C LEU A 158 11.70 8.95 46.52
N VAL A 159 11.16 7.79 46.13
CA VAL A 159 11.56 6.47 46.67
C VAL A 159 12.84 5.95 45.98
N THR A 160 13.03 6.27 44.70
CA THR A 160 14.18 5.82 43.92
C THR A 160 15.46 6.59 44.30
N GLN A 161 16.46 5.87 44.83
CA GLN A 161 17.70 6.47 45.38
C GLN A 161 18.71 6.93 44.32
N SER A 162 18.67 6.39 43.11
CA SER A 162 19.56 6.74 42.01
C SER A 162 18.87 6.49 40.67
N PHE A 163 18.92 7.47 39.78
CA PHE A 163 18.25 7.45 38.49
C PHE A 163 18.98 8.37 37.49
N ALA A 164 18.83 8.08 36.21
CA ALA A 164 19.18 8.93 35.08
C ALA A 164 17.90 9.35 34.32
N SER A 165 18.04 10.23 33.31
CA SER A 165 16.92 10.54 32.41
C SER A 165 16.48 9.28 31.66
N GLY A 166 15.18 9.03 31.58
CA GLY A 166 14.58 7.82 31.01
C GLY A 166 14.35 6.67 31.98
N ASP A 167 14.92 6.70 33.19
CA ASP A 167 14.62 5.68 34.20
C ASP A 167 13.18 5.82 34.72
N LEU A 168 12.52 4.69 34.95
CA LEU A 168 11.23 4.65 35.65
C LEU A 168 11.46 4.86 37.15
N ILE A 169 11.00 5.99 37.70
CA ILE A 169 11.20 6.41 39.08
C ILE A 169 9.88 6.45 39.86
N GLN A 170 9.94 6.05 41.13
CA GLN A 170 8.76 5.90 41.99
C GLN A 170 8.68 7.03 43.04
N PHE A 171 7.52 7.63 43.16
CA PHE A 171 7.18 8.62 44.18
C PHE A 171 6.22 8.04 45.22
N ASN A 172 6.38 8.47 46.46
CA ASN A 172 5.47 8.25 47.57
C ASN A 172 4.78 9.57 47.92
N LEU A 173 3.47 9.63 47.71
CA LEU A 173 2.63 10.78 48.02
C LEU A 173 1.76 10.43 49.23
N THR A 174 2.04 11.12 50.34
CA THR A 174 1.34 10.92 51.62
C THR A 174 0.38 12.08 51.86
N SER A 175 -0.86 11.74 52.18
CA SER A 175 -1.93 12.66 52.56
C SER A 175 -2.34 12.39 54.01
N SER A 176 -2.42 13.41 54.85
CA SER A 176 -2.76 13.26 56.29
C SER A 176 -3.86 14.22 56.73
N ASN A 177 -4.91 13.73 57.38
CA ASN A 177 -6.01 14.51 57.96
C ASN A 177 -5.94 14.56 59.50
N GLU A 178 -4.72 14.66 60.04
CA GLU A 178 -4.47 14.61 61.50
C GLU A 178 -5.09 15.79 62.26
N ASN A 179 -5.17 16.97 61.65
CA ASN A 179 -5.72 18.19 62.27
C ASN A 179 -7.16 18.51 61.82
N GLY A 180 -7.84 17.58 61.14
CA GLY A 180 -9.18 17.79 60.58
C GLY A 180 -10.30 17.70 61.62
N GLU A 181 -11.34 18.49 61.45
CA GLU A 181 -12.55 18.42 62.30
C GLU A 181 -13.63 17.48 61.72
N ARG A 182 -13.46 17.03 60.47
CA ARG A 182 -14.32 16.06 59.77
C ARG A 182 -13.51 15.23 58.77
N PRO A 183 -14.07 14.12 58.27
CA PRO A 183 -13.53 13.42 57.12
C PRO A 183 -13.46 14.32 55.87
N PHE A 184 -12.42 14.11 55.08
CA PHE A 184 -12.24 14.65 53.73
C PHE A 184 -12.81 13.69 52.69
N ASP A 185 -13.54 14.21 51.69
CA ASP A 185 -14.01 13.46 50.52
C ASP A 185 -13.75 14.25 49.24
N GLY A 186 -12.73 13.84 48.47
CA GLY A 186 -12.28 14.59 47.30
C GLY A 186 -11.41 13.77 46.35
N HIS A 187 -10.47 14.44 45.69
CA HIS A 187 -9.55 13.82 44.73
C HIS A 187 -8.13 14.39 44.85
N LEU A 188 -7.18 13.57 44.46
CA LEU A 188 -5.76 13.84 44.46
C LEU A 188 -5.25 13.68 43.02
N ARG A 189 -4.68 14.74 42.47
CA ARG A 189 -4.19 14.79 41.09
C ARG A 189 -2.73 15.21 41.07
N CYS A 190 -1.89 14.51 40.32
CA CYS A 190 -0.55 14.96 39.99
C CYS A 190 -0.37 15.12 38.49
N ASP A 191 0.28 16.20 38.11
CA ASP A 191 0.66 16.53 36.74
C ASP A 191 2.18 16.70 36.66
N PHE A 192 2.80 16.22 35.58
CA PHE A 192 4.23 16.31 35.33
C PHE A 192 4.44 16.72 33.87
N LEU A 193 5.14 17.84 33.64
CA LEU A 193 5.32 18.43 32.30
C LEU A 193 3.98 18.68 31.54
N GLY A 194 2.88 18.86 32.28
CA GLY A 194 1.52 19.03 31.72
C GLY A 194 0.76 17.73 31.47
N GLU A 195 1.39 16.56 31.64
CA GLU A 195 0.75 15.25 31.54
C GLU A 195 0.20 14.81 32.91
N GLN A 196 -1.03 14.32 32.97
CA GLN A 196 -1.60 13.77 34.20
C GLN A 196 -0.97 12.40 34.50
N VAL A 197 -0.12 12.32 35.53
CA VAL A 197 0.59 11.10 35.93
C VAL A 197 -0.08 10.35 37.07
N TYR A 198 -0.89 11.03 37.89
CA TYR A 198 -1.68 10.40 38.95
C TYR A 198 -3.04 11.09 39.10
N ASN A 199 -4.09 10.30 39.31
CA ASN A 199 -5.44 10.81 39.57
C ASN A 199 -6.24 9.75 40.33
N SER A 200 -6.69 10.07 41.54
CA SER A 200 -7.46 9.15 42.39
C SER A 200 -8.45 9.90 43.28
N SER A 201 -9.57 9.26 43.59
CA SER A 201 -10.45 9.70 44.69
C SER A 201 -9.77 9.45 46.03
N LEU A 202 -9.83 10.43 46.93
CA LEU A 202 -9.23 10.36 48.27
C LEU A 202 -10.31 10.61 49.32
N GLY A 203 -10.55 9.60 50.16
CA GLY A 203 -11.35 9.72 51.38
C GLY A 203 -10.46 9.49 52.59
N LEU A 204 -10.43 10.43 53.53
CA LEU A 204 -9.64 10.35 54.77
C LEU A 204 -10.51 10.70 55.97
N ASP A 205 -10.64 9.76 56.92
CA ASP A 205 -11.22 10.04 58.23
C ASP A 205 -10.33 11.00 59.04
N VAL A 206 -10.85 11.51 60.15
CA VAL A 206 -10.08 12.34 61.11
C VAL A 206 -9.00 11.47 61.77
N GLU A 207 -7.81 12.03 62.02
CA GLU A 207 -6.63 11.30 62.53
C GLU A 207 -6.10 10.19 61.60
N GLN A 208 -6.53 10.15 60.33
CA GLN A 208 -6.06 9.20 59.33
C GLN A 208 -4.98 9.79 58.40
N ASN A 209 -3.99 8.98 58.04
CA ASN A 209 -3.11 9.22 56.90
C ASN A 209 -3.17 8.06 55.88
N GLN A 210 -2.80 8.36 54.63
CA GLN A 210 -2.68 7.41 53.53
C GLN A 210 -1.48 7.76 52.66
N SER A 211 -0.67 6.75 52.31
CA SER A 211 0.39 6.85 51.32
C SER A 211 -0.02 6.16 50.02
N ASN A 212 0.34 6.77 48.89
CA ASN A 212 0.09 6.26 47.54
C ASN A 212 1.41 6.27 46.75
N LEU A 213 1.71 5.15 46.10
CA LEU A 213 2.87 5.02 45.21
C LEU A 213 2.45 5.19 43.75
N PHE A 214 3.24 5.92 42.97
CA PHE A 214 3.10 6.01 41.52
C PHE A 214 4.46 6.21 40.84
N ASP A 215 4.54 5.81 39.57
CA ASP A 215 5.78 5.80 38.80
C ASP A 215 5.71 6.81 37.63
N ILE A 216 6.83 7.48 37.34
CA ILE A 216 6.98 8.35 36.16
C ILE A 216 8.34 8.07 35.48
N TYR A 217 8.47 8.39 34.19
CA TYR A 217 9.78 8.42 33.55
C TYR A 217 10.52 9.70 33.94
N ALA A 218 11.74 9.55 34.46
CA ALA A 218 12.59 10.65 34.89
C ALA A 218 12.96 11.54 33.71
N ARG A 219 12.50 12.79 33.74
CA ARG A 219 12.79 13.85 32.75
C ARG A 219 13.03 15.17 33.50
N PRO A 220 13.74 16.15 32.92
CA PRO A 220 13.87 17.47 33.56
C PRO A 220 12.51 18.18 33.59
N GLY A 221 12.04 18.55 34.78
CA GLY A 221 10.74 19.19 34.96
C GLY A 221 10.30 19.27 36.42
N VAL A 222 9.10 19.80 36.65
CA VAL A 222 8.46 19.86 37.97
C VAL A 222 7.24 18.96 37.97
N LEU A 223 7.14 18.11 39.00
CA LEU A 223 5.98 17.30 39.35
C LEU A 223 5.13 18.11 40.35
N GLU A 224 3.86 18.33 40.03
CA GLU A 224 2.94 19.12 40.85
C GLU A 224 1.76 18.24 41.27
N CYS A 225 1.57 18.03 42.57
CA CYS A 225 0.47 17.25 43.14
C CYS A 225 -0.46 18.15 43.95
N GLN A 226 -1.74 18.18 43.58
CA GLN A 226 -2.75 19.05 44.16
C GLN A 226 -3.97 18.26 44.68
N LEU A 227 -4.54 18.78 45.77
CA LEU A 227 -5.78 18.31 46.36
C LEU A 227 -6.98 19.10 45.81
N GLY A 228 -8.12 18.43 45.57
CA GLY A 228 -9.36 19.07 45.16
C GLY A 228 -10.62 18.33 45.60
N GLY A 229 -11.79 18.93 45.36
CA GLY A 229 -13.10 18.34 45.66
C GLY A 229 -13.76 18.91 46.91
N ASP A 230 -13.22 18.63 48.10
CA ASP A 230 -13.73 19.18 49.37
C ASP A 230 -13.09 20.55 49.70
N ARG A 231 -13.74 21.31 50.58
CA ARG A 231 -13.15 22.53 51.14
C ARG A 231 -12.19 22.16 52.28
N ASN A 232 -10.89 22.30 52.06
CA ASN A 232 -9.85 22.07 53.05
C ASN A 232 -9.56 23.35 53.87
N GLN A 233 -9.10 23.21 55.12
CA GLN A 233 -8.59 24.31 55.94
C GLN A 233 -7.05 24.42 55.96
N SER A 234 -6.33 23.41 55.47
CA SER A 234 -4.88 23.46 55.33
C SER A 234 -4.46 24.33 54.13
N ASP A 235 -3.31 24.99 54.28
CA ASP A 235 -2.61 25.67 53.18
C ASP A 235 -1.75 24.69 52.34
N GLU A 236 -1.36 23.52 52.88
CA GLU A 236 -0.47 22.54 52.25
C GLU A 236 -1.20 21.60 51.26
N THR A 237 -2.01 22.20 50.38
CA THR A 237 -2.86 21.51 49.38
C THR A 237 -2.21 21.30 48.02
N LEU A 238 -1.04 21.90 47.81
CA LEU A 238 -0.20 21.75 46.62
C LEU A 238 1.22 21.43 47.09
N VAL A 239 1.74 20.29 46.65
CA VAL A 239 3.14 19.89 46.87
C VAL A 239 3.83 19.69 45.53
N THR A 240 5.08 20.15 45.42
CA THR A 240 5.86 20.04 44.19
C THR A 240 7.21 19.36 44.42
N PHE A 241 7.70 18.67 43.40
CA PHE A 241 9.03 18.06 43.39
C PHE A 241 9.73 18.41 42.08
N SER A 242 10.92 19.01 42.16
CA SER A 242 11.70 19.40 40.98
C SER A 242 12.74 18.34 40.63
N LEU A 243 12.72 17.93 39.35
CA LEU A 243 13.75 17.15 38.66
C LEU A 243 14.58 18.06 37.71
N GLU A 244 14.46 19.38 37.84
CA GLU A 244 15.24 20.33 37.06
C GLU A 244 16.74 20.18 37.36
N GLY A 245 17.57 20.18 36.31
CA GLY A 245 19.00 19.90 36.42
C GLY A 245 19.38 18.42 36.38
N LEU A 246 18.43 17.50 36.18
CA LEU A 246 18.71 16.16 35.68
C LEU A 246 19.36 16.26 34.28
N ALA A 247 20.54 15.66 34.11
CA ALA A 247 21.21 15.62 32.81
C ALA A 247 20.39 14.78 31.82
N SER A 248 20.10 15.34 30.64
CA SER A 248 19.07 14.83 29.73
C SER A 248 19.30 15.32 28.30
N ALA A 249 18.70 14.62 27.33
CA ALA A 249 18.54 15.17 25.99
C ALA A 249 17.49 16.30 26.00
N VAL A 250 17.69 17.31 25.15
CA VAL A 250 16.72 18.38 24.92
C VAL A 250 16.50 18.52 23.43
N PHE A 251 15.35 18.04 22.95
CA PHE A 251 15.04 17.93 21.54
C PHE A 251 14.42 19.22 21.00
N ASP A 252 14.98 19.70 19.88
CA ASP A 252 14.57 20.93 19.18
C ASP A 252 14.68 20.76 17.66
N GLU A 253 14.00 21.60 16.89
CA GLU A 253 14.01 21.53 15.42
C GLU A 253 15.41 21.85 14.86
N ALA A 254 15.91 20.97 13.99
CA ALA A 254 17.17 21.16 13.27
C ALA A 254 16.93 21.72 11.87
N GLY A 255 16.37 22.94 11.79
CA GLY A 255 16.09 23.57 10.50
C GLY A 255 15.10 24.73 10.59
N SER A 256 14.24 24.81 9.57
CA SER A 256 13.13 25.77 9.49
C SER A 256 12.02 25.24 8.56
N SER A 257 11.77 23.93 8.60
CA SER A 257 10.95 23.20 7.63
C SER A 257 9.84 22.37 8.27
N GLY A 258 9.89 22.10 9.58
CA GLY A 258 8.92 21.23 10.26
C GLY A 258 8.88 19.82 9.66
N LEU A 259 7.70 19.18 9.71
CA LEU A 259 7.47 17.89 9.08
C LEU A 259 7.55 17.99 7.55
N SER A 260 8.51 17.26 6.96
CA SER A 260 8.62 17.03 5.53
C SER A 260 7.76 15.82 5.12
N ILE A 261 7.10 15.89 3.96
CA ILE A 261 6.37 14.77 3.37
C ILE A 261 6.76 14.68 1.89
N SER A 262 7.30 13.55 1.44
CA SER A 262 7.94 13.38 0.12
C SER A 262 7.30 12.25 -0.71
N GLY A 263 7.45 12.33 -2.04
CA GLY A 263 6.91 11.33 -2.99
C GLY A 263 5.52 11.63 -3.57
N GLY A 264 4.95 12.81 -3.37
CA GLY A 264 3.63 13.16 -3.93
C GLY A 264 3.64 13.37 -5.46
N PRO A 265 2.49 13.17 -6.16
CA PRO A 265 1.16 12.93 -5.60
C PRO A 265 0.81 11.43 -5.47
N TRP A 266 0.43 11.04 -4.25
CA TRP A 266 0.09 9.68 -3.85
C TRP A 266 -1.33 9.25 -4.26
N HIS A 267 -1.50 7.94 -4.43
CA HIS A 267 -2.74 7.26 -4.76
C HIS A 267 -3.01 6.14 -3.74
N VAL A 268 -4.24 5.60 -3.70
CA VAL A 268 -4.58 4.48 -2.80
C VAL A 268 -3.64 3.29 -3.03
N GLY A 269 -3.06 2.81 -1.94
CA GLY A 269 -2.05 1.74 -1.91
C GLY A 269 -0.60 2.24 -1.85
N ASP A 270 -0.36 3.55 -1.81
CA ASP A 270 0.97 4.12 -1.67
C ASP A 270 1.38 4.29 -0.22
N GLY A 271 2.65 3.97 0.07
CA GLY A 271 3.34 4.42 1.27
C GLY A 271 3.70 5.91 1.16
N VAL A 272 3.50 6.63 2.26
CA VAL A 272 3.79 8.06 2.36
C VAL A 272 4.97 8.25 3.30
N GLN A 273 6.10 8.67 2.74
CA GLN A 273 7.32 8.93 3.49
C GLN A 273 7.24 10.32 4.12
N ALA A 274 7.32 10.37 5.45
CA ALA A 274 7.38 11.60 6.23
C ALA A 274 8.65 11.63 7.07
N SER A 275 9.29 12.79 7.16
CA SER A 275 10.52 12.95 7.94
C SER A 275 10.57 14.26 8.72
N PHE A 276 11.33 14.26 9.82
CA PHE A 276 11.54 15.41 10.69
C PHE A 276 12.99 15.49 11.15
N ILE A 277 13.67 16.61 10.91
CA ILE A 277 15.07 16.78 11.31
C ILE A 277 15.15 17.38 12.72
N LEU A 278 15.78 16.64 13.63
CA LEU A 278 15.85 16.91 15.05
C LEU A 278 17.30 17.09 15.50
N LYS A 279 17.53 17.94 16.51
CA LYS A 279 18.83 18.07 17.19
C LYS A 279 18.65 17.92 18.70
N ASN A 280 19.69 17.40 19.36
CA ASN A 280 19.79 17.37 20.81
C ASN A 280 20.61 18.59 21.28
N GLN A 281 19.98 19.54 21.96
CA GLN A 281 20.60 20.68 22.64
C GLN A 281 20.96 20.39 24.11
N GLY A 282 20.63 19.20 24.61
CA GLY A 282 20.87 18.77 25.99
C GLY A 282 22.33 18.40 26.28
N ASP A 283 22.58 17.98 27.51
CA ASP A 283 23.89 17.60 28.03
C ASP A 283 24.09 16.08 28.17
N ALA A 284 23.04 15.29 27.98
CA ALA A 284 23.09 13.84 27.84
C ALA A 284 22.55 13.37 26.48
N SER A 285 22.95 12.17 26.05
CA SER A 285 22.33 11.48 24.92
C SER A 285 20.90 11.05 25.27
N GLY A 286 20.04 10.92 24.28
CA GLY A 286 18.68 10.41 24.47
C GLY A 286 18.01 10.03 23.16
N THR A 287 16.77 9.58 23.25
CA THR A 287 16.03 8.87 22.21
C THR A 287 14.75 9.62 21.86
N ALA A 288 14.50 9.84 20.57
CA ALA A 288 13.28 10.44 20.06
C ALA A 288 12.60 9.54 19.02
N GLN A 289 11.28 9.66 18.92
CA GLN A 289 10.45 9.05 17.90
C GLN A 289 9.53 10.10 17.27
N LEU A 290 9.19 9.92 15.98
CA LEU A 290 8.14 10.67 15.31
C LEU A 290 6.84 9.86 15.39
N ARG A 291 5.81 10.44 15.98
CA ARG A 291 4.46 9.89 16.10
C ARG A 291 3.54 10.61 15.12
N ILE A 292 2.79 9.86 14.32
CA ILE A 292 1.77 10.38 13.39
C ILE A 292 0.45 9.66 13.65
N VAL A 293 -0.60 10.43 13.91
CA VAL A 293 -1.97 9.96 14.15
C VAL A 293 -2.88 10.44 13.02
N ASN A 294 -3.64 9.51 12.44
CA ASN A 294 -4.64 9.78 11.41
C ASN A 294 -5.96 9.08 11.77
N GLY A 295 -6.91 9.84 12.33
CA GLY A 295 -8.13 9.26 12.90
C GLY A 295 -7.81 8.38 14.10
N ASP A 296 -8.18 7.09 14.02
CA ASP A 296 -7.90 6.08 15.05
C ASP A 296 -6.55 5.34 14.81
N ASN A 297 -5.90 5.57 13.66
CA ASN A 297 -4.64 4.91 13.32
C ASN A 297 -3.44 5.71 13.84
N GLU A 298 -2.51 5.02 14.50
CA GLU A 298 -1.26 5.60 15.00
C GLU A 298 -0.05 4.88 14.38
N HIS A 299 0.89 5.67 13.89
CA HIS A 299 2.17 5.23 13.34
C HIS A 299 3.28 5.87 14.18
N VAL A 300 4.31 5.11 14.54
CA VAL A 300 5.48 5.58 15.30
C VAL A 300 6.76 5.12 14.57
N SER A 301 7.74 6.01 14.45
CA SER A 301 9.03 5.71 13.81
C SER A 301 9.88 4.74 14.60
N GLU A 302 10.98 4.27 14.00
CA GLU A 302 12.09 3.71 14.78
C GLU A 302 12.72 4.78 15.71
N ASP A 303 13.47 4.30 16.70
CA ASP A 303 14.18 5.11 17.69
C ASP A 303 15.39 5.84 17.08
N LEU A 304 15.40 7.18 17.17
CA LEU A 304 16.57 7.99 16.85
C LEU A 304 17.30 8.39 18.14
N VAL A 305 18.48 7.82 18.36
CA VAL A 305 19.38 8.20 19.45
C VAL A 305 20.30 9.35 19.01
N LEU A 306 20.32 10.46 19.77
CA LEU A 306 21.16 11.61 19.51
C LEU A 306 22.05 11.96 20.70
N ASP A 307 23.37 12.02 20.48
CA ASP A 307 24.35 12.53 21.43
C ASP A 307 24.23 14.06 21.64
N PRO A 308 24.77 14.63 22.74
CA PRO A 308 24.78 16.07 22.99
C PRO A 308 25.35 16.88 21.81
N GLY A 309 24.55 17.80 21.28
CA GLY A 309 24.90 18.63 20.12
C GLY A 309 24.78 17.93 18.76
N ALA A 310 24.36 16.67 18.70
CA ALA A 310 24.11 15.96 17.45
C ALA A 310 22.77 16.34 16.82
N ALA A 311 22.64 16.08 15.52
CA ALA A 311 21.40 16.19 14.76
C ALA A 311 21.21 14.95 13.88
N GLY A 312 19.95 14.58 13.64
CA GLY A 312 19.56 13.45 12.82
C GLY A 312 18.15 13.61 12.28
N GLU A 313 17.70 12.64 11.50
CA GLU A 313 16.39 12.65 10.83
C GLU A 313 15.55 11.49 11.38
N LEU A 314 14.36 11.83 11.88
CA LEU A 314 13.30 10.87 12.16
C LEU A 314 12.57 10.60 10.85
N GLU A 315 12.33 9.33 10.52
CA GLU A 315 11.72 8.90 9.28
C GLU A 315 10.62 7.86 9.54
N ILE A 316 9.49 7.98 8.85
CA ILE A 316 8.35 7.07 8.99
C ILE A 316 7.60 6.92 7.66
N GLU A 317 7.14 5.70 7.38
CA GLU A 317 6.25 5.38 6.27
C GLU A 317 4.81 5.19 6.79
N VAL A 318 3.87 5.94 6.23
CA VAL A 318 2.43 5.85 6.54
C VAL A 318 1.73 5.19 5.34
N SER A 319 1.21 3.98 5.54
CA SER A 319 0.52 3.17 4.53
C SER A 319 -1.00 3.18 4.70
N ASP A 320 -1.72 2.43 3.85
CA ASP A 320 -3.13 2.06 4.00
C ASP A 320 -4.12 3.24 4.09
N LEU A 321 -3.81 4.32 3.38
CA LEU A 321 -4.65 5.52 3.31
C LEU A 321 -5.70 5.44 2.20
N ASP A 322 -6.96 5.69 2.56
CA ASP A 322 -8.10 5.80 1.65
C ASP A 322 -8.02 7.03 0.72
N ALA A 323 -8.75 7.01 -0.40
CA ALA A 323 -8.85 8.16 -1.30
C ALA A 323 -9.58 9.34 -0.63
N GLY A 324 -8.91 10.48 -0.50
CA GLY A 324 -9.47 11.65 0.18
C GLY A 324 -8.40 12.65 0.65
N VAL A 325 -8.84 13.60 1.47
CA VAL A 325 -7.95 14.52 2.19
C VAL A 325 -7.80 14.01 3.62
N HIS A 326 -6.56 13.83 4.06
CA HIS A 326 -6.20 13.38 5.42
C HIS A 326 -5.53 14.53 6.18
N ASN A 327 -5.80 14.61 7.48
CA ASN A 327 -5.16 15.55 8.40
C ASN A 327 -4.30 14.74 9.36
N LEU A 328 -3.00 14.70 9.08
CA LEU A 328 -2.01 13.96 9.88
C LEU A 328 -1.61 14.82 11.08
N SER A 329 -2.03 14.41 12.28
CA SER A 329 -1.55 15.01 13.53
C SER A 329 -0.21 14.39 13.86
N TRP A 330 0.85 15.19 13.93
CA TRP A 330 2.21 14.70 14.17
C TRP A 330 2.80 15.31 15.44
N SER A 331 3.65 14.55 16.14
CA SER A 331 4.44 15.04 17.26
C SER A 331 5.75 14.26 17.40
N VAL A 332 6.77 14.92 17.92
CA VAL A 332 8.00 14.25 18.40
C VAL A 332 7.75 13.82 19.85
N VAL A 333 8.08 12.57 20.17
CA VAL A 333 7.94 12.03 21.54
C VAL A 333 9.27 11.45 22.02
N SER A 334 9.51 11.53 23.34
CA SER A 334 10.69 10.96 23.99
C SER A 334 10.35 10.54 25.43
N GLN A 335 10.97 9.45 25.87
CA GLN A 335 10.86 8.92 27.24
C GLN A 335 12.03 9.36 28.12
N ASP A 336 13.19 9.62 27.52
CA ASP A 336 14.48 9.90 28.16
C ASP A 336 15.03 11.31 27.89
N GLY A 337 14.30 12.13 27.13
CA GLY A 337 14.62 13.54 26.84
C GLY A 337 13.43 14.48 26.98
N LEU A 338 13.73 15.77 27.11
CA LEU A 338 12.75 16.86 27.07
C LEU A 338 12.48 17.25 25.61
N VAL A 339 11.22 17.21 25.18
CA VAL A 339 10.79 17.71 23.86
C VAL A 339 10.37 19.18 24.02
N LEU A 340 10.97 20.08 23.24
CA LEU A 340 10.58 21.51 23.27
C LEU A 340 9.25 21.76 22.54
N ALA A 341 8.54 22.80 22.99
CA ALA A 341 7.27 23.22 22.40
C ALA A 341 7.41 23.61 20.92
N GLY A 342 6.43 23.22 20.10
CA GLY A 342 6.43 23.45 18.64
C GLY A 342 6.90 22.25 17.82
N LEU A 343 7.34 21.16 18.46
CA LEU A 343 7.61 19.86 17.82
C LEU A 343 6.33 19.00 17.64
N GLU A 344 5.21 19.66 17.35
CA GLU A 344 3.91 19.06 17.11
C GLU A 344 3.09 19.92 16.14
N GLY A 345 2.16 19.31 15.40
CA GLY A 345 1.32 20.04 14.45
C GLY A 345 0.36 19.17 13.65
N ILE A 346 -0.27 19.77 12.64
CA ILE A 346 -1.17 19.10 11.70
C ILE A 346 -0.69 19.37 10.27
N SER A 347 -0.44 18.31 9.52
CA SER A 347 -0.07 18.35 8.10
C SER A 347 -1.18 17.77 7.24
N THR A 348 -1.54 18.46 6.16
CA THR A 348 -2.63 18.01 5.27
C THR A 348 -2.08 17.27 4.06
N LEU A 349 -2.72 16.14 3.74
CA LEU A 349 -2.32 15.23 2.68
C LEU A 349 -3.52 14.92 1.78
N THR A 350 -3.29 14.66 0.48
CA THR A 350 -4.36 14.23 -0.43
C THR A 350 -3.96 12.97 -1.16
N ILE A 351 -4.73 11.91 -0.95
CA ILE A 351 -4.58 10.61 -1.60
C ILE A 351 -5.61 10.50 -2.73
N ARG A 352 -5.13 10.22 -3.94
CA ARG A 352 -5.96 10.07 -5.13
C ARG A 352 -6.53 8.65 -5.24
N THR A 353 -7.62 8.48 -5.98
CA THR A 353 -8.08 7.14 -6.43
C THR A 353 -6.96 6.42 -7.17
N PRO A 354 -6.88 5.06 -7.19
CA PRO A 354 -5.84 4.29 -7.89
C PRO A 354 -5.44 4.81 -9.28
N GLN A 355 -4.16 4.72 -9.67
CA GLN A 355 -3.71 5.15 -11.00
C GLN A 355 -4.33 4.29 -12.11
N ALA A 356 -4.66 4.92 -13.23
CA ALA A 356 -5.19 4.26 -14.41
C ALA A 356 -4.06 3.88 -15.39
N MET A 357 -4.22 2.72 -16.02
CA MET A 357 -3.32 2.18 -17.05
C MET A 357 -3.91 2.37 -18.44
N PHE A 358 -3.06 2.74 -19.41
CA PHE A 358 -3.45 2.87 -20.82
C PHE A 358 -2.40 2.22 -21.71
N ALA A 359 -2.83 1.43 -22.68
CA ALA A 359 -1.97 0.87 -23.71
C ALA A 359 -2.63 1.00 -25.08
N ASP A 360 -1.81 1.22 -26.10
CA ASP A 360 -2.18 1.22 -27.51
C ASP A 360 -1.14 0.40 -28.28
N VAL A 361 -1.56 -0.28 -29.34
CA VAL A 361 -0.69 -1.16 -30.12
C VAL A 361 -1.10 -1.15 -31.59
N ASP A 362 -0.12 -1.08 -32.47
CA ASP A 362 -0.28 -1.22 -33.91
C ASP A 362 0.68 -2.28 -34.49
N ALA A 363 0.33 -2.85 -35.64
CA ALA A 363 1.06 -3.95 -36.25
C ALA A 363 1.60 -3.58 -37.64
N GLN A 364 2.92 -3.58 -37.78
CA GLN A 364 3.59 -3.52 -39.08
C GLN A 364 3.95 -4.94 -39.54
N VAL A 365 3.72 -5.24 -40.81
CA VAL A 365 4.05 -6.53 -41.44
C VAL A 365 5.12 -6.32 -42.49
N ASP A 366 6.29 -6.94 -42.27
CA ASP A 366 7.42 -6.93 -43.20
C ASP A 366 7.76 -8.37 -43.64
N ALA A 367 8.71 -8.52 -44.57
CA ALA A 367 9.14 -9.83 -45.07
C ALA A 367 9.71 -10.77 -43.98
N THR A 368 10.10 -10.22 -42.82
CA THR A 368 10.62 -10.94 -41.64
C THR A 368 9.52 -11.33 -40.63
N GLY A 369 8.27 -10.94 -40.85
CA GLY A 369 7.14 -11.18 -39.97
C GLY A 369 6.51 -9.89 -39.42
N VAL A 370 5.87 -10.00 -38.26
CA VAL A 370 5.10 -8.92 -37.64
C VAL A 370 5.92 -8.23 -36.55
N THR A 371 5.94 -6.89 -36.58
CA THR A 371 6.48 -6.03 -35.53
C THR A 371 5.37 -5.19 -34.93
N LEU A 372 5.23 -5.25 -33.60
CA LEU A 372 4.31 -4.42 -32.84
C LEU A 372 4.99 -3.10 -32.54
N HIS A 373 4.32 -1.99 -32.87
CA HIS A 373 4.61 -0.68 -32.29
C HIS A 373 3.63 -0.47 -31.15
N TRP A 374 4.10 -0.05 -29.98
CA TRP A 374 3.25 0.09 -28.81
C TRP A 374 3.52 1.39 -28.06
N ASN A 375 2.46 1.94 -27.48
CA ASN A 375 2.48 3.13 -26.63
C ASN A 375 1.80 2.77 -25.31
N VAL A 376 2.47 3.02 -24.18
CA VAL A 376 1.92 2.76 -22.84
C VAL A 376 2.09 3.97 -21.94
N SER A 377 1.11 4.21 -21.07
CA SER A 377 1.14 5.28 -20.09
C SER A 377 0.33 4.94 -18.84
N ILE A 378 0.60 5.68 -17.77
CA ILE A 378 -0.22 5.73 -16.57
C ILE A 378 -0.69 7.16 -16.31
N SER A 379 -1.73 7.34 -15.50
CA SER A 379 -2.13 8.67 -15.01
C SER A 379 -1.11 9.28 -14.05
N ASP A 380 -0.99 10.61 -14.03
CA ASP A 380 -0.05 11.37 -13.18
C ASP A 380 0.01 10.89 -11.71
N GLY A 381 1.20 10.49 -11.25
CA GLY A 381 1.47 10.01 -9.90
C GLY A 381 2.94 9.64 -9.73
N LEU A 382 3.22 8.76 -8.77
CA LEU A 382 4.50 8.08 -8.64
C LEU A 382 4.83 7.24 -9.88
N ASP A 383 6.13 7.05 -10.11
CA ASP A 383 6.67 6.14 -11.13
C ASP A 383 6.37 4.68 -10.73
N ARG A 384 5.92 3.87 -11.68
CA ARG A 384 5.44 2.50 -11.45
C ARG A 384 6.05 1.49 -12.40
N GLU A 385 6.36 0.30 -11.89
CA GLU A 385 6.64 -0.84 -12.75
C GLU A 385 5.35 -1.47 -13.29
N VAL A 386 5.36 -1.75 -14.59
CA VAL A 386 4.33 -2.57 -15.25
C VAL A 386 4.99 -3.68 -16.05
N LYS A 387 4.31 -4.82 -16.12
CA LYS A 387 4.68 -5.94 -16.97
C LYS A 387 3.90 -5.85 -18.28
N LEU A 388 4.62 -5.71 -19.39
CA LEU A 388 4.10 -5.77 -20.75
C LEU A 388 4.25 -7.19 -21.28
N ARG A 389 3.18 -7.76 -21.83
CA ARG A 389 3.16 -9.10 -22.45
C ARG A 389 2.65 -8.97 -23.87
N TYR A 390 3.47 -9.38 -24.84
CA TYR A 390 3.24 -9.24 -26.27
C TYR A 390 2.83 -10.59 -26.87
N GLY A 391 1.88 -10.55 -27.79
CA GLY A 391 1.29 -11.78 -28.32
C GLY A 391 0.40 -11.58 -29.53
N TYR A 392 -0.35 -12.63 -29.85
CA TYR A 392 -1.32 -12.66 -30.94
C TYR A 392 -2.61 -13.37 -30.50
N ARG A 393 -3.69 -13.15 -31.25
CA ARG A 393 -5.01 -13.75 -30.99
C ARG A 393 -5.43 -14.66 -32.15
N VAL A 394 -5.67 -15.94 -31.86
CA VAL A 394 -6.21 -16.93 -32.81
C VAL A 394 -7.53 -17.46 -32.27
N SER A 395 -8.58 -17.42 -33.09
CA SER A 395 -9.91 -17.98 -32.76
C SER A 395 -10.48 -17.51 -31.41
N GLY A 396 -10.15 -16.29 -30.98
CA GLY A 396 -10.57 -15.71 -29.70
C GLY A 396 -9.66 -15.99 -28.50
N THR A 397 -8.60 -16.78 -28.67
CA THR A 397 -7.62 -17.09 -27.61
C THR A 397 -6.37 -16.24 -27.76
N ASP A 398 -5.93 -15.61 -26.66
CA ASP A 398 -4.69 -14.83 -26.58
C ASP A 398 -3.49 -15.73 -26.25
N THR A 399 -2.44 -15.66 -27.06
CA THR A 399 -1.16 -16.32 -26.84
C THR A 399 -0.06 -15.29 -26.71
N PHE A 400 0.59 -15.22 -25.56
CA PHE A 400 1.74 -14.33 -25.30
C PHE A 400 3.05 -15.08 -25.54
N VAL A 401 3.99 -14.45 -26.24
CA VAL A 401 5.28 -15.05 -26.65
C VAL A 401 6.50 -14.28 -26.17
N ASN A 402 6.32 -13.05 -25.68
CA ASN A 402 7.38 -12.22 -25.13
C ASN A 402 6.82 -11.37 -23.97
N GLU A 403 7.64 -11.04 -22.98
CA GLU A 403 7.28 -10.14 -21.89
C GLU A 403 8.47 -9.29 -21.42
N GLN A 404 8.17 -8.10 -20.91
CA GLN A 404 9.14 -7.10 -20.46
C GLN A 404 8.57 -6.31 -19.29
N ILE A 405 9.42 -5.94 -18.34
CA ILE A 405 9.07 -4.96 -17.29
C ILE A 405 9.52 -3.57 -17.74
N VAL A 406 8.64 -2.57 -17.56
CA VAL A 406 8.90 -1.17 -17.90
C VAL A 406 8.46 -0.29 -16.72
N THR A 407 9.32 0.63 -16.31
CA THR A 407 8.97 1.70 -15.37
C THR A 407 8.30 2.84 -16.14
N LEU A 408 7.06 3.19 -15.76
CA LEU A 408 6.29 4.29 -16.33
C LEU A 408 6.14 5.40 -15.30
N GLY A 409 6.51 6.61 -15.69
CA GLY A 409 6.24 7.83 -14.91
C GLY A 409 5.14 8.68 -15.56
N SER A 410 5.23 9.99 -15.39
CA SER A 410 4.36 10.92 -16.11
C SER A 410 4.70 10.97 -17.61
N GLY A 411 3.76 10.53 -18.45
CA GLY A 411 3.85 10.56 -19.91
C GLY A 411 3.65 9.21 -20.59
N THR A 412 3.95 9.15 -21.88
CA THR A 412 3.80 7.95 -22.72
C THR A 412 5.16 7.40 -23.11
N VAL A 413 5.40 6.13 -22.81
CA VAL A 413 6.56 5.37 -23.28
C VAL A 413 6.16 4.62 -24.54
N ALA A 414 6.92 4.84 -25.62
CA ALA A 414 6.75 4.16 -26.90
C ALA A 414 7.86 3.13 -27.11
N GLY A 415 7.54 2.03 -27.77
CA GLY A 415 8.50 0.99 -28.09
C GLY A 415 8.07 0.11 -29.27
N GLN A 416 8.94 -0.84 -29.62
CA GLN A 416 8.67 -1.81 -30.67
C GLN A 416 9.10 -3.23 -30.25
N THR A 417 8.35 -4.24 -30.67
CA THR A 417 8.62 -5.65 -30.36
C THR A 417 8.30 -6.53 -31.57
N THR A 418 9.32 -7.18 -32.14
CA THR A 418 9.14 -8.13 -33.25
C THR A 418 8.66 -9.48 -32.72
N LEU A 419 7.55 -9.98 -33.24
CA LEU A 419 7.02 -11.32 -32.94
C LEU A 419 7.38 -12.36 -34.01
N GLY A 420 7.85 -11.92 -35.18
CA GLY A 420 8.13 -12.81 -36.31
C GLY A 420 6.84 -13.29 -36.98
N GLN A 421 6.83 -14.53 -37.48
CA GLN A 421 5.64 -15.11 -38.10
C GLN A 421 4.66 -15.59 -37.02
N ILE A 422 3.47 -14.99 -36.98
CA ILE A 422 2.39 -15.35 -36.06
C ILE A 422 1.23 -15.99 -36.81
N PRO A 423 0.52 -16.98 -36.23
CA PRO A 423 -0.73 -17.47 -36.78
C PRO A 423 -1.85 -16.44 -36.56
N GLY A 424 -2.63 -16.16 -37.60
CA GLY A 424 -3.71 -15.16 -37.58
C GLY A 424 -3.28 -13.77 -38.02
N ASN A 425 -4.11 -12.77 -37.71
CA ASN A 425 -3.94 -11.39 -38.17
C ASN A 425 -4.20 -10.33 -37.08
N THR A 426 -4.27 -10.74 -35.81
CA THR A 426 -4.55 -9.86 -34.67
C THR A 426 -3.41 -9.96 -33.66
N VAL A 427 -2.79 -8.82 -33.34
CA VAL A 427 -1.78 -8.70 -32.30
C VAL A 427 -2.42 -8.27 -30.99
N VAL A 428 -1.83 -8.67 -29.86
CA VAL A 428 -2.28 -8.26 -28.53
C VAL A 428 -1.11 -7.81 -27.66
N LEU A 429 -1.37 -6.78 -26.87
CA LEU A 429 -0.51 -6.29 -25.80
C LEU A 429 -1.32 -6.31 -24.51
N ARG A 430 -0.81 -6.97 -23.47
CA ARG A 430 -1.35 -6.88 -22.11
C ARG A 430 -0.38 -6.11 -21.21
N MET A 431 -0.90 -5.17 -20.44
CA MET A 431 -0.19 -4.46 -19.38
C MET A 431 -0.76 -4.86 -18.02
N GLU A 432 0.10 -5.26 -17.08
CA GLU A 432 -0.26 -5.69 -15.71
C GLU A 432 0.59 -4.89 -14.69
N PRO A 433 0.04 -4.41 -13.56
CA PRO A 433 0.81 -3.67 -12.55
C PRO A 433 1.74 -4.60 -11.77
N ILE A 434 2.84 -4.07 -11.23
CA ILE A 434 3.78 -4.79 -10.35
C ILE A 434 3.92 -4.04 -9.03
N GLY A 435 3.39 -4.59 -7.94
CA GLY A 435 3.58 -4.02 -6.60
C GLY A 435 2.77 -2.75 -6.28
N TRP A 436 1.77 -2.40 -7.10
CA TRP A 436 0.88 -1.25 -6.86
C TRP A 436 -0.57 -1.55 -7.27
N SER A 437 -1.53 -0.83 -6.67
CA SER A 437 -2.96 -0.91 -7.00
C SER A 437 -3.35 0.04 -8.13
N SER A 438 -3.72 -0.54 -9.27
CA SER A 438 -4.30 0.15 -10.43
C SER A 438 -5.83 0.12 -10.43
N THR A 439 -6.46 0.93 -11.28
CA THR A 439 -7.92 0.87 -11.51
C THR A 439 -8.39 -0.44 -12.14
N SER A 440 -7.52 -1.19 -12.83
CA SER A 440 -7.80 -2.51 -13.39
C SER A 440 -6.59 -3.43 -13.27
N SER A 441 -6.81 -4.71 -12.92
CA SER A 441 -5.72 -5.70 -12.73
C SER A 441 -4.92 -6.00 -14.00
N SER A 442 -5.47 -5.67 -15.17
CA SER A 442 -4.74 -5.61 -16.44
C SER A 442 -5.41 -4.63 -17.39
N TYR A 443 -4.68 -4.22 -18.43
CA TYR A 443 -5.20 -3.54 -19.61
C TYR A 443 -4.81 -4.36 -20.84
N ILE A 444 -5.71 -4.53 -21.81
CA ILE A 444 -5.42 -5.26 -23.06
C ILE A 444 -5.70 -4.35 -24.25
N ALA A 445 -4.66 -4.07 -25.02
CA ALA A 445 -4.73 -3.43 -26.33
C ALA A 445 -4.61 -4.50 -27.43
N SER A 446 -5.26 -4.28 -28.58
CA SER A 446 -5.17 -5.17 -29.73
C SER A 446 -5.41 -4.44 -31.04
N SER A 447 -4.60 -4.73 -32.05
CA SER A 447 -4.78 -4.26 -33.42
C SER A 447 -4.84 -5.44 -34.39
N SER A 448 -5.57 -5.28 -35.47
CA SER A 448 -5.71 -6.27 -36.54
C SER A 448 -5.21 -5.70 -37.85
N TYR A 449 -4.30 -6.41 -38.51
CA TYR A 449 -3.77 -6.06 -39.83
C TYR A 449 -4.42 -6.90 -40.93
N GLU A 450 -4.33 -6.42 -42.16
CA GLU A 450 -4.80 -7.13 -43.34
C GLU A 450 -3.62 -7.92 -43.94
N SER A 451 -3.72 -9.26 -43.97
CA SER A 451 -2.68 -10.09 -44.60
C SER A 451 -2.92 -10.16 -46.11
N VAL A 452 -2.02 -9.57 -46.89
CA VAL A 452 -2.12 -9.57 -48.35
C VAL A 452 -1.68 -10.93 -48.88
N LEU A 453 -2.64 -11.72 -49.38
CA LEU A 453 -2.39 -13.02 -50.00
C LEU A 453 -2.21 -12.91 -51.51
N ALA A 454 -1.49 -13.86 -52.10
CA ALA A 454 -1.40 -14.00 -53.55
C ALA A 454 -2.69 -14.63 -54.12
N ALA A 455 -3.01 -14.31 -55.36
CA ALA A 455 -4.17 -14.82 -56.10
C ALA A 455 -3.72 -15.27 -57.49
N TYR A 456 -4.44 -16.21 -58.11
CA TYR A 456 -4.00 -16.81 -59.37
C TYR A 456 -5.14 -17.07 -60.34
N SER A 457 -4.79 -17.18 -61.61
CA SER A 457 -5.62 -17.77 -62.66
C SER A 457 -4.79 -18.75 -63.49
N LEU A 458 -5.40 -19.87 -63.86
CA LEU A 458 -4.81 -20.96 -64.65
C LEU A 458 -5.69 -21.20 -65.88
N SER A 459 -5.09 -21.29 -67.07
CA SER A 459 -5.81 -21.63 -68.29
C SER A 459 -4.92 -22.35 -69.31
N ILE A 460 -5.53 -23.10 -70.23
CA ILE A 460 -4.88 -23.68 -71.40
C ILE A 460 -5.19 -22.77 -72.60
N ASP A 461 -4.20 -22.48 -73.44
CA ASP A 461 -4.42 -21.70 -74.66
C ASP A 461 -5.29 -22.50 -75.65
N SER A 462 -6.27 -21.83 -76.27
CA SER A 462 -7.26 -22.46 -77.16
C SER A 462 -6.70 -22.81 -78.55
N ILE A 463 -5.40 -22.62 -78.79
CA ILE A 463 -4.73 -22.93 -80.07
C ILE A 463 -3.56 -23.90 -79.81
N PRO A 464 -3.65 -25.17 -80.23
CA PRO A 464 -2.56 -26.12 -80.11
C PRO A 464 -1.56 -25.95 -81.27
N LEU A 465 -0.36 -26.54 -81.15
CA LEU A 465 0.58 -26.70 -82.25
C LEU A 465 0.75 -28.20 -82.56
N PRO A 466 0.44 -28.67 -83.80
CA PRO A 466 -0.15 -27.93 -84.90
C PRO A 466 -1.62 -27.56 -84.65
N LYS A 467 -2.09 -26.48 -85.30
CA LYS A 467 -3.44 -25.90 -85.11
C LYS A 467 -4.59 -26.87 -85.41
N GLN A 468 -4.37 -27.84 -86.29
CA GLN A 468 -5.25 -28.97 -86.56
C GLN A 468 -4.42 -30.24 -86.29
N PRO A 469 -4.50 -30.83 -85.09
CA PRO A 469 -3.74 -32.01 -84.76
C PRO A 469 -4.40 -33.28 -85.29
N LEU A 470 -3.60 -34.17 -85.87
CA LEU A 470 -4.03 -35.49 -86.33
C LEU A 470 -3.98 -36.51 -85.18
N GLN A 471 -4.86 -37.51 -85.22
CA GLN A 471 -4.83 -38.63 -84.26
C GLN A 471 -3.47 -39.35 -84.25
N GLY A 472 -2.86 -39.51 -83.08
CA GLY A 472 -1.53 -40.12 -82.94
C GLY A 472 -0.34 -39.23 -83.30
N GLN A 473 -0.57 -37.96 -83.67
CA GLN A 473 0.50 -36.97 -83.88
C GLN A 473 0.92 -36.33 -82.54
N ASP A 474 2.18 -35.91 -82.42
CA ASP A 474 2.61 -35.06 -81.30
C ASP A 474 1.94 -33.68 -81.38
N VAL A 475 1.29 -33.29 -80.27
CA VAL A 475 0.59 -32.02 -80.08
C VAL A 475 1.22 -31.29 -78.92
N THR A 476 1.51 -30.01 -79.11
CA THR A 476 1.93 -29.10 -78.05
C THR A 476 0.78 -28.19 -77.65
N VAL A 477 0.50 -28.11 -76.35
CA VAL A 477 -0.43 -27.13 -75.76
C VAL A 477 0.31 -26.22 -74.80
N THR A 478 -0.06 -24.94 -74.79
CA THR A 478 0.53 -23.95 -73.88
C THR A 478 -0.42 -23.72 -72.70
N VAL A 479 0.08 -23.85 -71.47
CA VAL A 479 -0.65 -23.51 -70.24
C VAL A 479 -0.15 -22.16 -69.74
N SER A 480 -1.07 -21.24 -69.48
CA SER A 480 -0.81 -19.94 -68.85
C SER A 480 -1.15 -20.01 -67.37
N LEU A 481 -0.14 -19.82 -66.51
CA LEU A 481 -0.31 -19.59 -65.08
C LEU A 481 0.03 -18.13 -64.77
N GLN A 482 -0.91 -17.40 -64.17
CA GLN A 482 -0.75 -15.99 -63.83
C GLN A 482 -0.99 -15.75 -62.34
N ASN A 483 -0.09 -15.02 -61.69
CA ASN A 483 -0.32 -14.43 -60.38
C ASN A 483 -1.06 -13.10 -60.58
N THR A 484 -2.32 -13.06 -60.16
CA THR A 484 -3.19 -11.88 -60.19
C THR A 484 -3.19 -11.12 -58.86
N GLY A 485 -2.51 -11.64 -57.83
CA GLY A 485 -2.38 -11.01 -56.52
C GLY A 485 -1.23 -10.00 -56.41
N PRO A 486 -1.17 -9.23 -55.30
CA PRO A 486 -0.22 -8.13 -55.15
C PRO A 486 1.19 -8.55 -54.70
N VAL A 487 1.37 -9.79 -54.27
CA VAL A 487 2.60 -10.33 -53.64
C VAL A 487 3.15 -11.54 -54.39
N GLN A 488 4.43 -11.89 -54.18
CA GLN A 488 5.04 -13.07 -54.79
C GLN A 488 4.39 -14.38 -54.31
N GLY A 489 4.25 -15.33 -55.22
CA GLY A 489 3.62 -16.62 -54.98
C GLY A 489 4.54 -17.75 -54.53
N PRO A 490 3.97 -18.87 -54.03
CA PRO A 490 4.73 -20.08 -53.77
C PRO A 490 5.09 -20.82 -55.06
N VAL A 491 6.00 -21.79 -54.93
CA VAL A 491 6.21 -22.84 -55.94
C VAL A 491 5.09 -23.88 -55.87
N GLY A 492 4.89 -24.64 -56.94
CA GLY A 492 3.89 -25.71 -56.99
C GLY A 492 4.16 -26.71 -58.10
N GLU A 493 3.24 -27.65 -58.29
CA GLU A 493 3.32 -28.71 -59.30
C GLU A 493 2.12 -28.63 -60.24
N LEU A 494 2.37 -28.71 -61.54
CA LEU A 494 1.37 -28.55 -62.58
C LEU A 494 1.23 -29.84 -63.38
N TYR A 495 0.03 -30.39 -63.38
CA TYR A 495 -0.34 -31.68 -63.95
C TYR A 495 -1.29 -31.48 -65.12
N LEU A 496 -0.91 -31.94 -66.31
CA LEU A 496 -1.77 -31.97 -67.49
C LEU A 496 -2.32 -33.39 -67.67
N MET A 497 -3.65 -33.52 -67.80
CA MET A 497 -4.36 -34.78 -67.84
C MET A 497 -5.38 -34.85 -68.98
N ASP A 498 -5.72 -36.06 -69.43
CA ASP A 498 -6.86 -36.31 -70.31
C ASP A 498 -8.19 -36.48 -69.54
N SER A 499 -9.29 -36.62 -70.28
CA SER A 499 -10.64 -36.86 -69.73
C SER A 499 -10.80 -38.17 -68.93
N SER A 500 -9.82 -39.07 -68.95
CA SER A 500 -9.81 -40.28 -68.12
C SER A 500 -9.05 -40.10 -66.80
N GLY A 501 -8.51 -38.91 -66.54
CA GLY A 501 -7.66 -38.61 -65.38
C GLY A 501 -6.24 -39.16 -65.53
N ARG A 502 -5.81 -39.51 -66.76
CA ARG A 502 -4.44 -39.96 -67.01
C ARG A 502 -3.54 -38.75 -67.19
N ILE A 503 -2.48 -38.67 -66.38
CA ILE A 503 -1.41 -37.68 -66.52
C ILE A 503 -0.71 -37.87 -67.87
N LEU A 504 -0.71 -36.82 -68.68
CA LEU A 504 -0.03 -36.69 -69.96
C LEU A 504 1.35 -36.05 -69.78
N ALA A 505 1.44 -35.05 -68.89
CA ALA A 505 2.69 -34.39 -68.53
C ALA A 505 2.59 -33.76 -67.12
N GLU A 506 3.75 -33.50 -66.53
CA GLU A 506 3.91 -32.96 -65.18
C GLU A 506 5.13 -32.01 -65.16
N THR A 507 5.06 -30.89 -64.46
CA THR A 507 6.21 -29.99 -64.25
C THR A 507 6.10 -29.16 -62.98
N SER A 508 7.23 -28.82 -62.37
CA SER A 508 7.29 -27.90 -61.23
C SER A 508 7.28 -26.44 -61.68
N THR A 509 6.54 -25.57 -60.99
CA THR A 509 6.51 -24.12 -61.24
C THR A 509 7.41 -23.36 -60.26
N GLU A 510 8.09 -22.33 -60.76
CA GLU A 510 8.80 -21.36 -59.92
C GLU A 510 7.85 -20.32 -59.32
N ALA A 511 8.29 -19.65 -58.25
CA ALA A 511 7.55 -18.63 -57.53
C ALA A 511 7.26 -17.38 -58.39
N LEU A 512 6.00 -17.20 -58.80
CA LEU A 512 5.57 -16.08 -59.66
C LEU A 512 5.53 -14.75 -58.90
N GLN A 513 6.16 -13.72 -59.46
CA GLN A 513 6.08 -12.34 -58.95
C GLN A 513 4.66 -11.77 -59.09
N SER A 514 4.36 -10.74 -58.29
CA SER A 514 3.12 -9.96 -58.37
C SER A 514 2.78 -9.58 -59.82
N THR A 515 1.53 -9.78 -60.23
CA THR A 515 1.02 -9.50 -61.60
C THR A 515 1.71 -10.23 -62.77
N SER A 516 2.66 -11.13 -62.51
CA SER A 516 3.39 -11.85 -63.57
C SER A 516 2.66 -13.11 -64.06
N SER A 517 2.91 -13.50 -65.31
CA SER A 517 2.47 -14.77 -65.88
C SER A 517 3.63 -15.58 -66.44
N ARG A 518 3.45 -16.90 -66.53
CA ARG A 518 4.38 -17.84 -67.13
C ARG A 518 3.61 -18.83 -67.99
N ASN A 519 4.08 -18.98 -69.22
CA ASN A 519 3.58 -19.96 -70.17
C ASN A 519 4.44 -21.23 -70.10
N LEU A 520 3.81 -22.39 -70.15
CA LEU A 520 4.43 -23.72 -70.06
C LEU A 520 3.91 -24.58 -71.21
N ASP A 521 4.83 -25.02 -72.08
CA ASP A 521 4.49 -25.82 -73.25
C ASP A 521 4.61 -27.32 -72.94
N PHE A 522 3.56 -28.09 -73.23
CA PHE A 522 3.49 -29.53 -73.02
C PHE A 522 3.25 -30.26 -74.34
N THR A 523 4.20 -31.11 -74.74
CA THR A 523 4.09 -31.93 -75.95
C THR A 523 3.75 -33.38 -75.61
N PHE A 524 2.70 -33.93 -76.21
CA PHE A 524 2.28 -35.33 -76.04
C PHE A 524 1.61 -35.86 -77.31
N ALA A 525 1.59 -37.18 -77.50
CA ALA A 525 0.92 -37.81 -78.64
C ALA A 525 -0.62 -37.77 -78.47
N ALA A 526 -1.33 -37.21 -79.45
CA ALA A 526 -2.79 -37.15 -79.45
C ALA A 526 -3.42 -38.56 -79.39
N PRO A 527 -4.45 -38.78 -78.56
CA PRO A 527 -5.19 -40.04 -78.57
C PRO A 527 -5.93 -40.25 -79.90
N TYR A 528 -6.29 -41.51 -80.19
CA TYR A 528 -7.13 -41.87 -81.33
C TYR A 528 -8.63 -41.62 -81.03
N THR A 529 -8.97 -40.37 -80.74
CA THR A 529 -10.33 -39.88 -80.49
C THR A 529 -10.64 -38.69 -81.41
N ASN A 530 -11.92 -38.33 -81.56
CA ASN A 530 -12.31 -37.18 -82.39
C ASN A 530 -12.24 -35.85 -81.62
N GLU A 531 -12.29 -35.92 -80.28
CA GLU A 531 -12.16 -34.80 -79.37
C GLU A 531 -11.11 -35.14 -78.31
N LEU A 532 -10.29 -34.15 -77.99
CA LEU A 532 -9.25 -34.18 -76.98
C LEU A 532 -9.60 -33.16 -75.91
N LEU A 533 -10.08 -33.65 -74.77
CA LEU A 533 -10.40 -32.84 -73.60
C LEU A 533 -9.22 -32.91 -72.64
N LEU A 534 -8.68 -31.75 -72.27
CA LEU A 534 -7.53 -31.61 -71.38
C LEU A 534 -7.94 -30.88 -70.10
N ASN A 535 -7.57 -31.47 -68.97
CA ASN A 535 -7.65 -30.85 -67.66
C ASN A 535 -6.24 -30.51 -67.19
N VAL A 536 -6.06 -29.32 -66.64
CA VAL A 536 -4.83 -28.90 -65.99
C VAL A 536 -5.11 -28.59 -64.52
N GLU A 537 -4.35 -29.22 -63.63
CA GLU A 537 -4.35 -28.92 -62.20
C GLU A 537 -3.01 -28.30 -61.81
N TRP A 538 -3.03 -27.14 -61.14
CA TRP A 538 -1.87 -26.61 -60.43
C TRP A 538 -2.10 -26.74 -58.92
N ARG A 539 -1.22 -27.49 -58.27
CA ARG A 539 -1.27 -27.79 -56.84
C ARG A 539 -0.14 -27.06 -56.12
N PHE A 540 -0.49 -26.28 -55.10
CA PHE A 540 0.47 -25.54 -54.28
C PHE A 540 -0.04 -25.47 -52.84
N ALA A 541 0.84 -25.78 -51.87
CA ALA A 541 0.44 -26.00 -50.48
C ALA A 541 -0.81 -26.93 -50.40
N ASP A 542 -1.89 -26.48 -49.76
CA ASP A 542 -3.17 -27.20 -49.65
C ASP A 542 -4.24 -26.73 -50.66
N THR A 543 -3.84 -26.00 -51.72
CA THR A 543 -4.76 -25.45 -52.73
C THR A 543 -4.55 -26.10 -54.10
N ILE A 544 -5.65 -26.39 -54.78
CA ILE A 544 -5.69 -26.89 -56.16
C ILE A 544 -6.43 -25.85 -57.00
N LEU A 545 -5.84 -25.45 -58.12
CA LEU A 545 -6.47 -24.64 -59.16
C LEU A 545 -6.59 -25.46 -60.43
N GLU A 546 -7.75 -25.36 -61.08
CA GLU A 546 -8.12 -26.20 -62.21
C GLU A 546 -8.41 -25.34 -63.44
N GLY A 547 -8.10 -25.88 -64.63
CA GLY A 547 -8.49 -25.32 -65.91
C GLY A 547 -8.78 -26.44 -66.91
N GLU A 548 -9.67 -26.20 -67.87
CA GLU A 548 -10.11 -27.20 -68.85
C GLU A 548 -10.14 -26.56 -70.26
N GLN A 549 -9.78 -27.33 -71.28
CA GLN A 549 -9.90 -26.93 -72.69
C GLN A 549 -10.08 -28.17 -73.57
N SER A 550 -10.97 -28.09 -74.56
CA SER A 550 -11.11 -29.13 -75.60
C SER A 550 -10.56 -28.69 -76.95
N PHE A 551 -10.10 -29.69 -77.71
CA PHE A 551 -9.60 -29.57 -79.08
C PHE A 551 -10.22 -30.66 -79.96
N LEU A 552 -10.47 -30.35 -81.23
CA LEU A 552 -10.93 -31.34 -82.21
C LEU A 552 -9.73 -31.95 -82.94
N LEU A 553 -9.72 -33.27 -83.07
CA LEU A 553 -8.67 -34.03 -83.74
C LEU A 553 -9.15 -34.50 -85.11
N GLU A 554 -8.31 -34.33 -86.12
CA GLU A 554 -8.59 -34.86 -87.46
C GLU A 554 -8.20 -36.34 -87.54
N PRO A 555 -9.05 -37.21 -88.12
CA PRO A 555 -8.72 -38.61 -88.27
C PRO A 555 -7.57 -38.76 -89.27
N VAL A 556 -6.59 -39.60 -88.94
CA VAL A 556 -5.59 -40.01 -89.93
C VAL A 556 -6.29 -40.81 -91.02
N GLU A 557 -6.29 -40.29 -92.25
CA GLU A 557 -6.65 -41.10 -93.41
C GLU A 557 -5.65 -42.25 -93.51
N LEU A 558 -6.12 -43.46 -93.17
CA LEU A 558 -5.40 -44.68 -93.46
C LEU A 558 -5.37 -44.82 -94.98
N GLU A 559 -4.22 -44.46 -95.57
CA GLU A 559 -3.93 -44.74 -96.97
C GLU A 559 -3.91 -46.27 -97.14
N ASP A 560 -5.05 -46.84 -97.55
CA ASP A 560 -5.28 -48.27 -97.76
C ASP A 560 -4.34 -48.80 -98.85
N LYS A 561 -3.10 -49.12 -98.46
CA LYS A 561 -2.17 -49.83 -99.34
C LYS A 561 -2.76 -51.21 -99.63
N PRO A 562 -3.00 -51.54 -100.91
CA PRO A 562 -3.63 -52.79 -101.27
C PRO A 562 -2.81 -53.98 -100.74
N PHE A 563 -3.50 -54.91 -100.10
CA PHE A 563 -2.94 -56.11 -99.49
C PHE A 563 -2.35 -57.04 -100.56
N GLU A 564 -1.07 -56.86 -100.89
CA GLU A 564 -0.34 -57.77 -101.77
C GLU A 564 -0.04 -59.09 -101.07
N VAL A 565 -0.76 -60.13 -101.46
CA VAL A 565 -0.59 -61.51 -100.96
C VAL A 565 0.78 -62.05 -101.40
N PRO A 566 1.72 -62.37 -100.48
CA PRO A 566 3.04 -62.85 -100.84
C PRO A 566 3.01 -64.34 -101.19
N PHE A 567 2.62 -64.67 -102.43
CA PHE A 567 2.59 -66.05 -102.95
C PHE A 567 3.93 -66.79 -102.87
N VAL A 568 5.05 -66.06 -102.68
CA VAL A 568 6.39 -66.63 -102.48
C VAL A 568 6.51 -67.38 -101.14
N ALA A 569 5.70 -67.06 -100.13
CA ALA A 569 5.70 -67.77 -98.84
C ALA A 569 5.01 -69.15 -98.90
N ILE A 570 4.11 -69.36 -99.86
CA ILE A 570 3.33 -70.61 -99.98
C ILE A 570 4.11 -71.68 -100.78
N GLY A 571 5.00 -71.27 -101.69
CA GLY A 571 5.87 -72.19 -102.44
C GLY A 571 7.08 -72.72 -101.65
N GLY A 572 7.66 -71.91 -100.76
CA GLY A 572 8.90 -72.26 -100.06
C GLY A 572 8.77 -73.33 -98.96
N GLY A 573 7.62 -73.39 -98.27
CA GLY A 573 7.42 -74.30 -97.13
C GLY A 573 7.36 -75.78 -97.51
N LEU A 574 6.86 -76.10 -98.71
CA LEU A 574 6.69 -77.47 -99.19
C LEU A 574 8.03 -78.17 -99.52
N ALA A 575 9.02 -77.42 -99.99
CA ALA A 575 10.35 -77.97 -100.27
C ALA A 575 11.17 -78.24 -98.99
N ALA A 576 11.06 -77.37 -97.98
CA ALA A 576 11.74 -77.54 -96.71
C ALA A 576 11.19 -78.73 -95.90
N ALA A 577 9.86 -78.94 -95.92
CA ALA A 577 9.22 -80.06 -95.22
C ALA A 577 9.72 -81.44 -95.68
N CYS A 578 9.86 -81.65 -96.99
CA CYS A 578 10.38 -82.91 -97.54
C CYS A 578 11.84 -83.19 -97.12
N PHE A 579 12.66 -82.15 -96.98
CA PHE A 579 14.07 -82.29 -96.58
C PHE A 579 14.22 -82.63 -95.08
N VAL A 580 13.38 -82.05 -94.22
CA VAL A 580 13.35 -82.33 -92.78
C VAL A 580 12.81 -83.74 -92.49
N ILE A 581 11.79 -84.21 -93.24
CA ILE A 581 11.25 -85.57 -93.11
C ILE A 581 12.29 -86.63 -93.50
N LEU A 582 13.15 -86.37 -94.49
CA LEU A 582 14.22 -87.29 -94.89
C LEU A 582 15.29 -87.43 -93.79
N ILE A 583 15.62 -86.34 -93.09
CA ILE A 583 16.61 -86.31 -92.02
C ILE A 583 16.08 -86.96 -90.73
N LEU A 584 14.78 -86.77 -90.41
CA LEU A 584 14.15 -87.38 -89.24
C LEU A 584 13.91 -88.89 -89.39
N HIS A 585 13.88 -89.44 -90.61
CA HIS A 585 13.75 -90.88 -90.82
C HIS A 585 15.01 -91.71 -90.49
N LEU A 586 16.17 -91.06 -90.27
CA LEU A 586 17.46 -91.75 -90.00
C LEU A 586 17.90 -91.77 -88.52
N ARG A 587 17.12 -91.21 -87.58
CA ARG A 587 17.45 -91.24 -86.14
C ARG A 587 16.27 -91.66 -85.26
N ARG A 588 16.04 -92.97 -85.16
CA ARG A 588 15.31 -93.60 -84.05
C ARG A 588 16.24 -93.77 -82.84
N GLY A 589 15.87 -93.21 -81.68
CA GLY A 589 16.60 -93.35 -80.42
C GLY A 589 16.04 -92.40 -79.35
N ALA A 590 15.16 -92.91 -78.48
CA ALA A 590 14.35 -92.19 -77.48
C ALA A 590 15.05 -92.10 -76.09
N PRO A 591 14.45 -91.55 -75.00
CA PRO A 591 13.43 -90.48 -74.81
C PRO A 591 13.76 -89.46 -73.66
N SER A 592 12.75 -88.68 -73.23
CA SER A 592 12.55 -88.08 -71.88
C SER A 592 13.22 -86.72 -71.58
N GLU A 593 12.59 -85.71 -70.94
CA GLU A 593 11.16 -85.32 -70.81
C GLU A 593 11.09 -83.82 -70.39
N GLN A 594 10.00 -83.12 -70.74
CA GLN A 594 9.55 -81.83 -70.15
C GLN A 594 8.45 -82.12 -69.10
N PRO A 595 7.75 -81.16 -68.44
CA PRO A 595 7.79 -79.67 -68.42
C PRO A 595 7.98 -79.12 -66.96
N GLY A 596 7.78 -77.85 -66.56
CA GLY A 596 7.48 -76.57 -67.21
C GLY A 596 6.55 -75.67 -66.37
N SER A 597 6.76 -74.34 -66.46
CA SER A 597 5.79 -73.24 -66.18
C SER A 597 5.38 -72.82 -64.74
N SER A 598 5.16 -71.50 -64.63
CA SER A 598 4.22 -70.75 -63.76
C SER A 598 4.65 -70.20 -62.37
N ARG A 599 4.42 -68.88 -62.21
CA ARG A 599 4.22 -68.11 -60.94
C ARG A 599 2.80 -68.43 -60.41
N PRO A 600 2.45 -68.37 -59.10
CA PRO A 600 2.30 -67.08 -58.38
C PRO A 600 2.35 -67.08 -56.81
N SER A 601 2.12 -65.89 -56.22
CA SER A 601 1.29 -65.64 -55.01
C SER A 601 1.78 -65.90 -53.55
N LYS A 602 2.04 -64.79 -52.83
CA LYS A 602 1.59 -64.39 -51.46
C LYS A 602 1.94 -65.19 -50.17
N GLN A 603 2.36 -64.38 -49.18
CA GLN A 603 2.03 -64.35 -47.73
C GLN A 603 2.93 -65.01 -46.64
N LYS A 604 3.34 -64.13 -45.71
CA LYS A 604 3.40 -64.21 -44.22
C LYS A 604 4.57 -64.88 -43.45
N LYS A 605 5.27 -63.99 -42.72
CA LYS A 605 5.70 -64.04 -41.29
C LYS A 605 6.59 -65.19 -40.78
N SER A 606 7.81 -64.83 -40.35
CA SER A 606 8.21 -64.84 -38.92
C SER A 606 9.59 -64.15 -38.68
N LYS A 607 9.78 -63.59 -37.46
CA LYS A 607 11.04 -63.08 -36.86
C LYS A 607 11.96 -64.27 -36.44
N PRO A 608 13.20 -64.11 -35.89
CA PRO A 608 13.86 -62.90 -35.31
C PRO A 608 15.35 -62.62 -35.67
N THR A 609 15.84 -61.41 -35.31
CA THR A 609 17.16 -60.94 -34.75
C THR A 609 18.49 -61.51 -35.34
N VAL A 610 19.58 -60.77 -35.57
CA VAL A 610 20.32 -59.80 -34.70
C VAL A 610 20.97 -58.65 -35.49
N GLU A 611 21.14 -57.50 -34.82
CA GLU A 611 21.73 -56.24 -35.32
C GLU A 611 23.24 -56.28 -35.61
N LYS A 612 23.70 -55.25 -36.33
CA LYS A 612 24.92 -54.53 -35.98
C LYS A 612 24.76 -53.05 -36.35
N ASN A 613 24.87 -52.15 -35.38
CA ASN A 613 24.73 -50.70 -35.60
C ASN A 613 26.01 -50.11 -36.22
N GLU A 614 25.85 -49.15 -37.13
CA GLU A 614 26.90 -48.22 -37.56
C GLU A 614 26.62 -46.84 -36.93
N PRO A 615 27.65 -46.06 -36.54
CA PRO A 615 27.46 -44.76 -35.89
C PRO A 615 26.97 -43.69 -36.86
N GLU A 616 26.07 -42.81 -36.40
CA GLU A 616 25.52 -41.71 -37.20
C GLU A 616 26.55 -40.58 -37.41
N PRO A 617 26.50 -39.86 -38.55
CA PRO A 617 27.40 -38.75 -38.83
C PRO A 617 26.97 -37.48 -38.08
N VAL A 618 27.94 -36.80 -37.46
CA VAL A 618 27.72 -35.58 -36.67
C VAL A 618 27.92 -34.34 -37.55
N GLU A 619 27.02 -33.36 -37.41
CA GLU A 619 27.14 -32.06 -38.07
C GLU A 619 27.84 -31.05 -37.14
N LYS A 620 28.99 -30.51 -37.58
CA LYS A 620 29.70 -29.43 -36.86
C LYS A 620 29.92 -28.24 -37.79
N THR A 621 29.78 -27.03 -37.27
CA THR A 621 29.85 -25.77 -38.03
C THR A 621 31.26 -25.19 -38.02
N CYS A 622 31.76 -24.73 -39.18
CA CYS A 622 33.06 -24.08 -39.27
C CYS A 622 33.04 -22.68 -38.60
N PRO A 623 33.93 -22.39 -37.63
CA PRO A 623 33.87 -21.16 -36.84
C PRO A 623 34.17 -19.87 -37.63
N SER A 624 34.84 -19.94 -38.79
CA SER A 624 35.21 -18.73 -39.56
C SER A 624 34.25 -18.35 -40.69
N CYS A 625 33.38 -19.26 -41.14
CA CYS A 625 32.45 -19.00 -42.26
C CYS A 625 31.04 -19.58 -42.05
N SER A 626 30.74 -20.07 -40.84
CA SER A 626 29.43 -20.62 -40.43
C SER A 626 28.85 -21.73 -41.33
N ARG A 627 29.69 -22.38 -42.15
CA ARG A 627 29.29 -23.53 -42.99
C ARG A 627 29.24 -24.82 -42.17
N THR A 628 28.13 -25.55 -42.23
CA THR A 628 27.98 -26.89 -41.64
C THR A 628 28.75 -27.94 -42.44
N LEU A 629 29.48 -28.80 -41.72
CA LEU A 629 30.23 -29.94 -42.27
C LEU A 629 29.75 -31.23 -41.60
N ARG A 630 29.53 -32.29 -42.40
CA ARG A 630 29.25 -33.65 -41.91
C ARG A 630 30.55 -34.40 -41.70
N ILE A 631 30.76 -34.88 -40.48
CA ILE A 631 31.95 -35.61 -40.05
C ILE A 631 31.50 -36.95 -39.45
N PRO A 632 32.16 -38.09 -39.73
CA PRO A 632 31.87 -39.36 -39.05
C PRO A 632 32.02 -39.21 -37.53
N GLY A 633 31.07 -39.74 -36.75
CA GLY A 633 31.00 -39.52 -35.30
C GLY A 633 32.19 -40.05 -34.49
N ASP A 634 33.02 -40.92 -35.08
CA ASP A 634 34.22 -41.50 -34.48
C ASP A 634 35.52 -40.75 -34.83
N TYR A 635 35.45 -39.67 -35.63
CA TYR A 635 36.63 -38.95 -36.09
C TYR A 635 37.07 -37.82 -35.16
N SER A 636 38.22 -38.00 -34.50
CA SER A 636 38.96 -36.92 -33.83
C SER A 636 40.19 -36.48 -34.64
N GLY A 637 40.34 -35.16 -34.85
CA GLY A 637 41.44 -34.61 -35.66
C GLY A 637 41.20 -33.22 -36.23
N THR A 638 42.16 -32.72 -37.01
CA THR A 638 42.09 -31.39 -37.65
C THR A 638 41.38 -31.47 -39.01
N VAL A 639 40.21 -30.83 -39.10
CA VAL A 639 39.41 -30.71 -40.34
C VAL A 639 39.71 -29.37 -41.01
N ARG A 640 39.80 -29.35 -42.34
CA ARG A 640 39.99 -28.13 -43.14
C ARG A 640 38.69 -27.77 -43.86
N CYS A 641 38.19 -26.56 -43.69
CA CYS A 641 37.01 -26.09 -44.40
C CYS A 641 37.31 -25.93 -45.90
N PRO A 642 36.48 -26.48 -46.81
CA PRO A 642 36.68 -26.30 -48.26
C PRO A 642 36.46 -24.86 -48.73
N ASP A 643 35.55 -24.11 -48.09
CA ASP A 643 35.14 -22.78 -48.56
C ASP A 643 36.08 -21.65 -48.10
N CYS A 644 36.54 -21.68 -46.84
CA CYS A 644 37.43 -20.65 -46.29
C CYS A 644 38.89 -21.11 -46.06
N SER A 645 39.21 -22.38 -46.36
CA SER A 645 40.54 -22.99 -46.13
C SER A 645 41.03 -23.09 -44.69
N GLU A 646 40.29 -22.58 -43.70
CA GLU A 646 40.66 -22.58 -42.29
C GLU A 646 40.73 -24.00 -41.71
N LYS A 647 41.61 -24.23 -40.73
CA LYS A 647 41.84 -25.53 -40.11
C LYS A 647 41.46 -25.49 -38.63
N PHE A 648 40.54 -26.33 -38.20
CA PHE A 648 40.10 -26.41 -36.81
C PHE A 648 40.02 -27.88 -36.35
N GLN A 649 40.08 -28.10 -35.05
CA GLN A 649 40.16 -29.42 -34.44
C GLN A 649 38.78 -29.85 -33.92
N VAL A 650 38.46 -31.13 -34.10
CA VAL A 650 37.19 -31.74 -33.66
C VAL A 650 37.53 -32.98 -32.84
N GLU A 651 36.81 -33.18 -31.75
CA GLU A 651 36.89 -34.35 -30.86
C GLU A 651 35.53 -35.07 -30.85
N ALA A 652 35.54 -36.37 -30.61
CA ALA A 652 34.34 -37.21 -30.59
C ALA A 652 33.68 -37.22 -29.20
N GLU A 653 32.35 -37.29 -29.16
CA GLU A 653 31.57 -37.31 -27.92
C GLU A 653 31.30 -38.77 -27.49
N GLU A 654 31.71 -39.15 -26.27
CA GLU A 654 31.41 -40.47 -25.70
C GLU A 654 30.03 -40.48 -25.03
N THR A 655 29.22 -41.50 -25.32
CA THR A 655 27.89 -41.70 -24.73
C THR A 655 27.96 -42.55 -23.46
N PHE A 656 27.46 -42.03 -22.33
CA PHE A 656 27.22 -42.80 -21.10
C PHE A 656 25.74 -42.79 -20.72
N ASP A 657 25.28 -43.95 -20.22
CA ASP A 657 23.86 -44.24 -19.92
C ASP A 657 23.45 -43.79 -18.51
N ILE A 658 22.16 -43.54 -18.32
CA ILE A 658 21.59 -42.91 -17.11
C ILE A 658 20.79 -43.94 -16.32
N ASP A 659 21.20 -44.29 -15.09
CA ASP A 659 20.31 -44.95 -14.10
C ASP A 659 20.81 -44.93 -12.64
N ASP A 660 22.13 -44.79 -12.36
CA ASP A 660 22.70 -44.80 -11.00
C ASP A 660 23.27 -43.43 -10.57
N GLU A 661 22.45 -42.60 -9.90
CA GLU A 661 22.76 -41.54 -8.89
C GLU A 661 21.79 -40.35 -8.92
N LEU A 662 20.53 -40.62 -8.56
CA LEU A 662 19.59 -39.61 -8.03
C LEU A 662 19.73 -39.57 -6.50
N ASP A 663 20.77 -38.90 -5.98
CA ASP A 663 20.83 -38.32 -4.61
C ASP A 663 22.24 -37.74 -4.24
N SER A 664 22.65 -36.59 -4.80
CA SER A 664 23.35 -35.53 -4.04
C SER A 664 23.72 -34.27 -4.87
N ILE A 665 23.21 -33.12 -4.39
CA ILE A 665 23.38 -31.74 -4.87
C ILE A 665 24.15 -30.97 -3.76
N GLU A 666 25.17 -30.13 -3.98
CA GLU A 666 25.87 -29.62 -5.18
C GLU A 666 27.28 -29.12 -4.76
N GLU A 667 28.32 -29.20 -5.61
CA GLU A 667 29.41 -28.20 -5.62
C GLU A 667 30.27 -28.27 -6.91
N VAL A 668 30.14 -27.26 -7.80
CA VAL A 668 31.08 -27.02 -8.92
C VAL A 668 31.34 -25.52 -9.09
N GLU A 669 32.59 -25.14 -8.91
CA GLU A 669 33.24 -23.98 -9.51
C GLU A 669 34.74 -24.34 -9.70
N PRO A 670 35.55 -23.59 -10.49
CA PRO A 670 35.20 -22.55 -11.45
C PRO A 670 35.95 -22.68 -12.80
N LEU A 671 35.76 -21.71 -13.71
CA LEU A 671 36.74 -21.05 -14.60
C LEU A 671 35.95 -20.14 -15.57
N GLU A 672 36.32 -18.91 -15.91
CA GLU A 672 37.39 -18.04 -15.39
C GLU A 672 36.96 -16.58 -15.66
N LYS A 673 36.79 -15.77 -14.61
CA LYS A 673 36.69 -14.31 -14.73
C LYS A 673 37.92 -13.69 -14.09
N THR A 674 38.37 -12.58 -14.69
CA THR A 674 39.51 -11.75 -14.29
C THR A 674 39.76 -11.74 -12.78
N VAL A 675 40.92 -12.25 -12.37
CA VAL A 675 41.31 -12.34 -10.96
C VAL A 675 41.53 -10.92 -10.40
N GLU A 676 40.52 -10.43 -9.68
CA GLU A 676 40.74 -9.38 -8.68
C GLU A 676 41.55 -9.99 -7.52
N GLU A 677 42.71 -9.40 -7.19
CA GLU A 677 43.49 -9.85 -6.04
C GLU A 677 42.69 -9.59 -4.76
N LYS A 678 42.33 -10.66 -4.03
CA LYS A 678 41.64 -10.56 -2.74
C LYS A 678 42.67 -10.50 -1.61
N VAL A 679 42.54 -9.51 -0.74
CA VAL A 679 43.45 -9.27 0.40
C VAL A 679 42.78 -9.74 1.70
N GLU A 680 43.56 -10.38 2.57
CA GLU A 680 43.12 -10.74 3.93
C GLU A 680 43.39 -9.60 4.92
N ILE A 681 42.37 -9.24 5.68
CA ILE A 681 42.40 -8.16 6.68
C ILE A 681 41.90 -8.73 8.01
N SER A 682 42.75 -8.70 9.03
CA SER A 682 42.37 -9.13 10.39
C SER A 682 41.39 -8.15 11.03
N CYS A 683 40.35 -8.69 11.67
CA CYS A 683 39.48 -7.90 12.52
C CYS A 683 40.25 -7.37 13.76
N PRO A 684 40.06 -6.12 14.17
CA PRO A 684 40.75 -5.58 15.35
C PRO A 684 40.30 -6.19 16.68
N GLU A 685 39.07 -6.73 16.76
CA GLU A 685 38.47 -7.19 18.03
C GLU A 685 38.34 -8.71 18.16
N CYS A 686 38.61 -9.48 17.09
CA CYS A 686 38.57 -10.94 17.15
C CYS A 686 39.59 -11.57 16.18
N PRO A 687 40.02 -12.83 16.39
CA PRO A 687 41.03 -13.49 15.54
C PRO A 687 40.49 -13.93 14.16
N SER A 688 39.42 -13.30 13.67
CA SER A 688 38.83 -13.57 12.35
C SER A 688 39.46 -12.70 11.27
N ASN A 689 39.89 -13.32 10.17
CA ASN A 689 40.41 -12.64 8.99
C ASN A 689 39.30 -12.55 7.92
N LEU A 690 39.04 -11.35 7.42
CA LEU A 690 38.09 -11.11 6.34
C LEU A 690 38.83 -11.01 5.01
N ARG A 691 38.24 -11.56 3.94
CA ARG A 691 38.72 -11.41 2.56
C ARG A 691 37.89 -10.35 1.84
N VAL A 692 38.54 -9.30 1.34
CA VAL A 692 37.91 -8.26 0.52
C VAL A 692 38.72 -8.04 -0.78
N PRO A 693 38.10 -7.52 -1.85
CA PRO A 693 38.84 -7.11 -3.05
C PRO A 693 39.91 -6.05 -2.70
N SER A 694 41.08 -6.12 -3.35
CA SER A 694 42.21 -5.19 -3.17
C SER A 694 41.83 -3.71 -3.31
N ASP A 695 40.76 -3.41 -4.05
CA ASP A 695 40.33 -2.05 -4.39
C ASP A 695 39.14 -1.57 -3.55
N TYR A 696 38.62 -2.40 -2.64
CA TYR A 696 37.53 -2.02 -1.75
C TYR A 696 37.97 -0.95 -0.75
N LYS A 697 37.33 0.22 -0.82
CA LYS A 697 37.46 1.31 0.16
C LYS A 697 36.11 1.56 0.80
N GLY A 698 35.95 1.13 2.04
CA GLY A 698 34.70 1.26 2.79
C GLY A 698 34.82 0.71 4.21
N SER A 699 33.71 0.78 4.93
CA SER A 699 33.50 0.14 6.23
C SER A 699 33.03 -1.31 6.03
N VAL A 700 33.71 -2.24 6.67
CA VAL A 700 33.38 -3.68 6.63
C VAL A 700 32.90 -4.11 8.02
N ARG A 701 31.77 -4.82 8.07
CA ARG A 701 31.27 -5.46 9.30
C ARG A 701 31.92 -6.83 9.47
N CYS A 702 32.51 -7.11 10.63
CA CYS A 702 32.99 -8.44 10.96
C CYS A 702 31.81 -9.42 11.15
N PRO A 703 31.75 -10.56 10.44
CA PRO A 703 30.67 -11.53 10.63
C PRO A 703 30.76 -12.29 11.96
N GLN A 704 31.92 -12.27 12.64
CA GLN A 704 32.16 -13.02 13.89
C GLN A 704 31.74 -12.22 15.15
N CYS A 705 31.93 -10.90 15.15
CA CYS A 705 31.67 -10.03 16.30
C CYS A 705 30.85 -8.77 15.98
N SER A 706 30.32 -8.65 14.76
CA SER A 706 29.49 -7.53 14.26
C SER A 706 30.13 -6.14 14.30
N VAL A 707 31.39 -5.99 14.73
CA VAL A 707 32.10 -4.70 14.75
C VAL A 707 32.33 -4.18 13.32
N VAL A 708 32.12 -2.88 13.11
CA VAL A 708 32.29 -2.22 11.81
C VAL A 708 33.60 -1.43 11.82
N PHE A 709 34.50 -1.70 10.88
CA PHE A 709 35.80 -1.03 10.80
C PHE A 709 36.19 -0.69 9.37
N SER A 710 36.96 0.38 9.18
CA SER A 710 37.35 0.89 7.87
C SER A 710 38.60 0.19 7.32
N VAL A 711 38.57 -0.17 6.03
CA VAL A 711 39.73 -0.72 5.33
C VAL A 711 40.65 0.43 4.90
N ILE A 712 41.78 0.57 5.59
CA ILE A 712 42.83 1.55 5.28
C ILE A 712 44.06 0.80 4.76
N LYS A 713 44.52 1.14 3.54
CA LYS A 713 45.80 0.63 3.01
C LYS A 713 46.96 1.25 3.79
N ASN A 714 47.86 0.41 4.30
CA ASN A 714 49.24 0.78 4.68
C ASN A 714 50.14 0.78 3.44
#